data_AF-A0A2V7D857-F1
#
_entry.id   AF-A0A2V7D857-F1
#
_cell.length_a   1.000
_cell.length_b   1.000
_cell.length_c   1.000
_cell.angle_alpha   90.00
_cell.angle_beta   90.00
_cell.angle_gamma   90.00
#
_symmetry.space_group_name_H-M   'P 1'
#
loop_
_entity.id
_entity.type
_entity.pdbx_description
1 polymer ?
#
loop_
_entity_poly.entity_id
_entity_poly.type
_entity_poly.pdbx_seq_one_letter_code
_entity_poly.pdbx_strand_id
1 'polypeptide(L)'
;MFRVSGRALRILVGVLLAVVVLGGLFLAVLPEVARRVAIAQVPKLTHRILQLDDVDLNVFTGHLALKGVRVQKVGTNERAYEIERIDVRLDYLPFLFHHVRVTEITVAAPKIQVLRRGPAEFDFSDLLDLFKGGEPSKEPSKWTVTLERVTVQRLTGVGRDQTTSPESVWRIDDLNLAANGLMFGPGARPGRLQLSFKLNDAPIALTSDSLLLAPLAAKARATVDGFDVAPVHAYLPPSVPAAPRAGRVSLAVAAAVELGPTGLKSGTLRGKVTTAGVEVFQTGRAEPFLKIARLDLEIKEADLAARSVTIGSLGIEGLAGRAVRDAQERIDLLALAGPPESAKRAASPGEATNPPVAAADSARPVAAEPASVGSERADFKVKVEQITLRRAELAFRDEAVKPLTTLAITDMSADVKDMSWPVAGPATFSVSMKMPKSGRVELKGAVTPVPFDIDFESTLRDGTVEPFQPYMPVKARFAGSFNADSRNHVTLDNGKLTATSRGRNWIDKFALFAPGETTPTARFDRLALDGIDFSWPKYARVSKIALTKPDVRVERDKDGAISLRKLFASDPAKGDAAKSDAAKRDAPQPEPQTDSPAADAQPAQPGGLPISVEIGMLVIQEGHAQFVDRTTAPPFIETISRFALTIEGLSSIPGRRARVATQAVIGGSSAFDLKGEIAPFGEVYADLAGELRDFKLTTVNPYADPLIAWALKTGQLAIKVHYRVERNQLTADNEVIVRDLTVAPTRQNDEVKKKIGLPLGMIVALITDADNGIQVNVPLSGELDHVKAGMGDAIWTAVKNAVTNIVSAPFRSIGKLFKGKGGSLEDLQVDPVTFAAGSADVDPEMSKHLAEVAGFLKKAPMIKLALAPVAAPRDVESLKAQEVTLRIQRLQNERKLPDFDAAVAAAFKEQLPGVTPPKSGEELLAALREREPLSEARMSELLERRVAAVRDALVKTEGVPAERLLPGTAPASSSDEPAEGRIELQIEQ
;
A
#
# COMPACT_ATOMS: atom_id res chain seq x y z
N MET A 1 70.72 -38.73 -92.03
CA MET A 1 70.52 -39.85 -92.97
C MET A 1 71.27 -41.07 -92.45
N PHE A 2 70.59 -42.00 -91.78
CA PHE A 2 71.14 -43.33 -91.47
C PHE A 2 70.44 -44.34 -92.38
N ARG A 3 71.17 -45.04 -93.26
CA ARG A 3 70.65 -46.19 -94.04
C ARG A 3 70.50 -47.37 -93.08
N VAL A 4 69.32 -47.53 -92.50
CA VAL A 4 68.98 -48.66 -91.63
C VAL A 4 68.72 -49.90 -92.51
N SER A 5 69.38 -51.03 -92.21
CA SER A 5 69.21 -52.28 -92.94
C SER A 5 67.79 -52.85 -92.78
N GLY A 6 67.25 -53.50 -93.81
CA GLY A 6 65.89 -54.05 -93.80
C GLY A 6 65.61 -55.09 -92.70
N ARG A 7 66.63 -55.63 -92.02
CA ARG A 7 66.50 -56.47 -90.83
C ARG A 7 66.33 -55.66 -89.54
N ALA A 8 67.09 -54.57 -89.37
CA ALA A 8 66.98 -53.70 -88.20
C ALA A 8 65.62 -52.99 -88.14
N LEU A 9 65.06 -52.59 -89.29
CA LEU A 9 63.70 -52.01 -89.35
C LEU A 9 62.60 -53.02 -88.98
N ARG A 10 62.70 -54.29 -89.41
CA ARG A 10 61.73 -55.34 -89.03
C ARG A 10 61.83 -55.73 -87.55
N ILE A 11 63.03 -55.74 -86.98
CA ILE A 11 63.23 -55.95 -85.54
C ILE A 11 62.70 -54.75 -84.76
N LEU A 12 62.96 -53.52 -85.19
CA LEU A 12 62.43 -52.31 -84.55
C LEU A 12 60.89 -52.28 -84.61
N VAL A 13 60.28 -52.59 -85.76
CA VAL A 13 58.82 -52.67 -85.91
C VAL A 13 58.24 -53.83 -85.09
N GLY A 14 58.89 -55.00 -85.06
CA GLY A 14 58.48 -56.14 -84.24
C GLY A 14 58.58 -55.87 -82.75
N VAL A 15 59.63 -55.17 -82.30
CA VAL A 15 59.81 -54.72 -80.91
C VAL A 15 58.80 -53.63 -80.58
N LEU A 16 58.56 -52.66 -81.46
CA LEU A 16 57.55 -51.62 -81.25
C LEU A 16 56.14 -52.22 -81.18
N LEU A 17 55.82 -53.18 -82.06
CA LEU A 17 54.55 -53.91 -82.03
C LEU A 17 54.43 -54.76 -80.77
N ALA A 18 55.50 -55.45 -80.36
CA ALA A 18 55.53 -56.20 -79.10
C ALA A 18 55.39 -55.28 -77.88
N VAL A 19 56.00 -54.08 -77.88
CA VAL A 19 55.86 -53.07 -76.81
C VAL A 19 54.45 -52.47 -76.80
N VAL A 20 53.83 -52.25 -77.97
CA VAL A 20 52.43 -51.77 -78.07
C VAL A 20 51.46 -52.88 -77.64
N VAL A 21 51.70 -54.14 -78.00
CA VAL A 21 50.87 -55.28 -77.59
C VAL A 21 51.05 -55.59 -76.10
N LEU A 22 52.29 -55.67 -75.59
CA LEU A 22 52.59 -55.85 -74.16
C LEU A 22 52.11 -54.65 -73.34
N GLY A 23 52.28 -53.43 -73.86
CA GLY A 23 51.76 -52.20 -73.25
C GLY A 23 50.23 -52.18 -73.24
N GLY A 24 49.57 -52.57 -74.32
CA GLY A 24 48.11 -52.70 -74.39
C GLY A 24 47.57 -53.80 -73.47
N LEU A 25 48.24 -54.95 -73.40
CA LEU A 25 47.89 -56.05 -72.49
C LEU A 25 48.11 -55.64 -71.02
N PHE A 26 49.21 -54.95 -70.74
CA PHE A 26 49.50 -54.38 -69.42
C PHE A 26 48.43 -53.36 -69.02
N LEU A 27 48.08 -52.43 -69.91
CA LEU A 27 47.02 -51.44 -69.69
C LEU A 27 45.63 -52.07 -69.50
N ALA A 28 45.33 -53.18 -70.18
CA ALA A 28 44.08 -53.92 -70.01
C ALA A 28 43.99 -54.65 -68.66
N VAL A 29 45.11 -55.13 -68.12
CA VAL A 29 45.19 -55.84 -66.83
C VAL A 29 45.37 -54.87 -65.65
N LEU A 30 45.85 -53.65 -65.91
CA LEU A 30 46.13 -52.63 -64.90
C LEU A 30 44.97 -52.32 -63.95
N PRO A 31 43.69 -52.22 -64.39
CA PRO A 31 42.57 -51.94 -63.47
C PRO A 31 42.34 -53.08 -62.46
N GLU A 32 42.45 -54.34 -62.88
CA GLU A 32 42.37 -55.50 -61.99
C GLU A 32 43.57 -55.58 -61.04
N VAL A 33 44.76 -55.22 -61.51
CA VAL A 33 45.95 -55.11 -60.65
C VAL A 33 45.73 -54.02 -59.60
N ALA A 34 45.25 -52.84 -60.00
CA ALA A 34 44.95 -51.75 -59.09
C ALA A 34 43.90 -52.16 -58.05
N ARG A 35 42.83 -52.87 -58.46
CA ARG A 35 41.81 -53.44 -57.58
C ARG A 35 42.41 -54.40 -56.54
N ARG A 36 43.21 -55.38 -56.99
CA ARG A 36 43.86 -56.36 -56.08
C ARG A 36 44.85 -55.69 -55.13
N VAL A 37 45.64 -54.74 -55.63
CA VAL A 37 46.60 -53.98 -54.81
C VAL A 37 45.88 -53.16 -53.76
N ALA A 38 44.79 -52.48 -54.11
CA ALA A 38 43.97 -51.73 -53.15
C ALA A 38 43.41 -52.67 -52.05
N ILE A 39 42.81 -53.79 -52.43
CA ILE A 39 42.27 -54.79 -51.48
C ILE A 39 43.38 -55.38 -50.59
N ALA A 40 44.61 -55.54 -51.10
CA ALA A 40 45.72 -56.12 -50.34
C ALA A 40 46.46 -55.11 -49.45
N GLN A 41 46.56 -53.84 -49.85
CA GLN A 41 47.37 -52.81 -49.18
C GLN A 41 46.55 -51.95 -48.21
N VAL A 42 45.30 -51.60 -48.56
CA VAL A 42 44.46 -50.75 -47.69
C VAL A 42 44.24 -51.38 -46.32
N PRO A 43 43.99 -52.70 -46.16
CA PRO A 43 43.88 -53.30 -44.83
C PRO A 43 45.17 -53.26 -44.01
N LYS A 44 46.35 -53.28 -44.66
CA LYS A 44 47.64 -53.16 -43.96
C LYS A 44 47.86 -51.77 -43.39
N LEU A 45 47.35 -50.74 -44.06
CA LEU A 45 47.51 -49.35 -43.67
C LEU A 45 46.41 -48.88 -42.70
N THR A 46 45.18 -49.36 -42.86
CA THR A 46 44.00 -48.84 -42.15
C THR A 46 43.44 -49.79 -41.10
N HIS A 47 43.98 -51.00 -41.01
CA HIS A 47 43.44 -52.10 -40.19
C HIS A 47 41.95 -52.42 -40.44
N ARG A 48 41.41 -52.05 -41.62
CA ARG A 48 40.02 -52.27 -42.01
C ARG A 48 39.92 -53.10 -43.28
N ILE A 49 38.91 -53.96 -43.35
CA ILE A 49 38.65 -54.77 -44.54
C ILE A 49 38.02 -53.87 -45.62
N LEU A 50 38.69 -53.77 -46.77
CA LEU A 50 38.19 -53.10 -47.98
C LEU A 50 37.63 -54.14 -48.95
N GLN A 51 36.38 -53.95 -49.35
CA GLN A 51 35.76 -54.62 -50.49
C GLN A 51 35.58 -53.60 -51.61
N LEU A 52 35.85 -54.04 -52.85
CA LEU A 52 35.75 -53.22 -54.04
C LEU A 52 35.17 -54.06 -55.17
N ASP A 53 34.05 -53.63 -55.73
CA ASP A 53 33.35 -54.40 -56.77
C ASP A 53 34.15 -54.33 -58.08
N ASP A 54 34.55 -53.13 -58.51
CA ASP A 54 35.22 -52.92 -59.80
C ASP A 54 36.09 -51.63 -59.79
N VAL A 55 37.10 -51.57 -60.67
CA VAL A 55 37.98 -50.41 -60.89
C VAL A 55 38.09 -50.14 -62.38
N ASP A 56 37.67 -48.96 -62.82
CA ASP A 56 37.96 -48.44 -64.16
C ASP A 56 39.17 -47.52 -64.07
N LEU A 57 40.24 -47.80 -64.82
CA LEU A 57 41.42 -46.91 -64.89
C LEU A 57 41.80 -46.67 -66.36
N ASN A 58 41.71 -45.42 -66.79
CA ASN A 58 42.21 -44.98 -68.08
C ASN A 58 43.36 -43.99 -67.88
N VAL A 59 44.58 -44.49 -68.08
CA VAL A 59 45.82 -43.74 -67.86
C VAL A 59 45.99 -42.61 -68.89
N PHE A 60 45.41 -42.73 -70.09
CA PHE A 60 45.52 -41.70 -71.14
C PHE A 60 44.58 -40.51 -70.92
N THR A 61 43.37 -40.76 -70.43
CA THR A 61 42.40 -39.70 -70.11
C THR A 61 42.48 -39.23 -68.66
N GLY A 62 43.30 -39.89 -67.84
CA GLY A 62 43.43 -39.62 -66.41
C GLY A 62 42.17 -39.91 -65.61
N HIS A 63 41.28 -40.77 -66.13
CA HIS A 63 40.04 -41.15 -65.46
C HIS A 63 40.24 -42.40 -64.62
N LEU A 64 39.94 -42.30 -63.33
CA LEU A 64 39.89 -43.38 -62.37
C LEU A 64 38.47 -43.45 -61.80
N ALA A 65 37.80 -44.60 -61.88
CA ALA A 65 36.53 -44.84 -61.21
C ALA A 65 36.60 -46.08 -60.31
N LEU A 66 36.19 -45.94 -59.05
CA LEU A 66 36.07 -47.03 -58.10
C LEU A 66 34.58 -47.32 -57.89
N LYS A 67 34.11 -48.55 -58.13
CA LYS A 67 32.70 -48.93 -57.97
C LYS A 67 32.52 -49.85 -56.77
N GLY A 68 31.47 -49.63 -55.99
CA GLY A 68 31.08 -50.48 -54.86
C GLY A 68 32.14 -50.56 -53.77
N VAL A 69 32.64 -49.41 -53.32
CA VAL A 69 33.63 -49.32 -52.23
C VAL A 69 32.92 -49.60 -50.91
N ARG A 70 33.30 -50.66 -50.18
CA ARG A 70 32.77 -50.95 -48.84
C ARG A 70 33.89 -51.21 -47.87
N VAL A 71 33.88 -50.51 -46.74
CA VAL A 71 34.91 -50.61 -45.70
C VAL A 71 34.24 -50.99 -44.39
N GLN A 72 34.76 -52.01 -43.71
CA GLN A 72 34.24 -52.47 -42.42
C GLN A 72 34.83 -51.67 -41.25
N LYS A 73 34.09 -51.60 -40.13
CA LYS A 73 34.61 -51.07 -38.87
C LYS A 73 35.69 -52.01 -38.31
N VAL A 74 36.62 -51.46 -37.55
CA VAL A 74 37.70 -52.24 -36.95
C VAL A 74 37.10 -53.24 -35.96
N GLY A 75 37.38 -54.53 -36.16
CA GLY A 75 36.98 -55.62 -35.25
C GLY A 75 35.50 -56.00 -35.28
N THR A 76 34.69 -55.49 -36.23
CA THR A 76 33.28 -55.87 -36.38
C THR A 76 32.93 -56.18 -37.85
N ASN A 77 31.81 -56.89 -38.06
CA ASN A 77 31.27 -57.11 -39.40
C ASN A 77 30.38 -55.95 -39.90
N GLU A 78 30.33 -54.84 -39.17
CA GLU A 78 29.54 -53.66 -39.55
C GLU A 78 30.27 -52.85 -40.62
N ARG A 79 29.51 -52.30 -41.58
CA ARG A 79 30.04 -51.39 -42.60
C ARG A 79 30.24 -50.00 -41.99
N ALA A 80 31.46 -49.48 -42.06
CA ALA A 80 31.80 -48.11 -41.66
C ALA A 80 31.48 -47.12 -42.78
N TYR A 81 31.86 -47.49 -44.01
CA TYR A 81 31.71 -46.67 -45.21
C TYR A 81 31.21 -47.53 -46.36
N GLU A 82 30.20 -47.07 -47.09
CA GLU A 82 29.71 -47.69 -48.32
C GLU A 82 29.51 -46.62 -49.38
N ILE A 83 30.18 -46.74 -50.52
CA ILE A 83 30.17 -45.73 -51.58
C ILE A 83 29.87 -46.43 -52.90
N GLU A 84 28.83 -46.01 -53.60
CA GLU A 84 28.42 -46.63 -54.86
C GLU A 84 29.48 -46.43 -55.95
N ARG A 85 30.00 -45.20 -56.06
CA ARG A 85 30.99 -44.85 -57.09
C ARG A 85 31.82 -43.64 -56.67
N ILE A 86 33.14 -43.70 -56.92
CA ILE A 86 34.07 -42.57 -56.82
C ILE A 86 34.70 -42.37 -58.19
N ASP A 87 34.49 -41.23 -58.84
CA ASP A 87 35.16 -40.84 -60.08
C ASP A 87 36.18 -39.74 -59.81
N VAL A 88 37.38 -39.89 -60.36
CA VAL A 88 38.45 -38.89 -60.32
C VAL A 88 38.98 -38.71 -61.74
N ARG A 89 39.12 -37.47 -62.19
CA ARG A 89 39.73 -37.11 -63.48
C ARG A 89 40.88 -36.16 -63.25
N LEU A 90 42.08 -36.58 -63.63
CA LEU A 90 43.31 -35.84 -63.48
C LEU A 90 43.85 -35.41 -64.85
N ASP A 91 44.27 -34.16 -64.97
CA ASP A 91 45.01 -33.69 -66.14
C ASP A 91 46.50 -33.67 -65.84
N TYR A 92 47.27 -34.46 -66.61
CA TYR A 92 48.69 -34.65 -66.41
C TYR A 92 49.56 -33.56 -67.08
N LEU A 93 49.06 -32.86 -68.09
CA LEU A 93 49.87 -31.88 -68.84
C LEU A 93 50.38 -30.73 -67.95
N PRO A 94 49.58 -30.16 -67.02
CA PRO A 94 50.05 -29.09 -66.14
C PRO A 94 51.10 -29.53 -65.12
N PHE A 95 51.28 -30.85 -64.91
CA PHE A 95 52.28 -31.37 -63.97
C PHE A 95 53.71 -30.96 -64.36
N LEU A 96 53.99 -30.84 -65.67
CA LEU A 96 55.26 -30.34 -66.20
C LEU A 96 55.57 -28.89 -65.81
N PHE A 97 54.55 -28.14 -65.37
CA PHE A 97 54.63 -26.73 -64.99
C PHE A 97 54.34 -26.52 -63.49
N HIS A 98 54.63 -27.52 -62.63
CA HIS A 98 54.37 -27.47 -61.19
C HIS A 98 52.89 -27.23 -60.83
N HIS A 99 51.96 -27.68 -61.68
CA HIS A 99 50.53 -27.53 -61.45
C HIS A 99 49.82 -28.89 -61.41
N VAL A 100 49.14 -29.21 -60.32
CA VAL A 100 48.27 -30.40 -60.23
C VAL A 100 46.84 -29.96 -60.51
N ARG A 101 46.27 -30.43 -61.62
CA ARG A 101 44.91 -30.06 -62.04
C ARG A 101 43.99 -31.27 -62.02
N VAL A 102 43.09 -31.32 -61.05
CA VAL A 102 42.01 -32.32 -60.98
C VAL A 102 40.76 -31.70 -61.58
N THR A 103 40.33 -32.19 -62.74
CA THR A 103 39.18 -31.63 -63.47
C THR A 103 37.86 -32.01 -62.81
N GLU A 104 37.76 -33.23 -62.27
CA GLU A 104 36.53 -33.72 -61.66
C GLU A 104 36.81 -34.73 -60.55
N ILE A 105 36.14 -34.56 -59.41
CA ILE A 105 36.00 -35.57 -58.35
C ILE A 105 34.51 -35.72 -58.08
N THR A 106 33.96 -36.92 -58.19
CA THR A 106 32.55 -37.19 -57.92
C THR A 106 32.42 -38.40 -57.00
N VAL A 107 31.71 -38.23 -55.88
CA VAL A 107 31.42 -39.29 -54.91
C VAL A 107 29.91 -39.51 -54.87
N ALA A 108 29.43 -40.65 -55.35
CA ALA A 108 28.02 -40.97 -55.46
C ALA A 108 27.52 -41.83 -54.28
N ALA A 109 26.44 -41.37 -53.66
CA ALA A 109 25.69 -42.02 -52.59
C ALA A 109 26.54 -42.65 -51.47
N PRO A 110 27.49 -41.90 -50.86
CA PRO A 110 28.25 -42.42 -49.74
C PRO A 110 27.34 -42.57 -48.50
N LYS A 111 27.44 -43.71 -47.82
CA LYS A 111 26.80 -44.02 -46.54
C LYS A 111 27.86 -44.11 -45.47
N ILE A 112 27.74 -43.29 -44.43
CA ILE A 112 28.76 -43.15 -43.37
C ILE A 112 28.12 -43.42 -42.01
N GLN A 113 28.79 -44.22 -41.19
CA GLN A 113 28.44 -44.35 -39.77
C GLN A 113 29.59 -43.84 -38.92
N VAL A 114 29.27 -42.97 -37.97
CA VAL A 114 30.26 -42.39 -37.04
C VAL A 114 29.83 -42.71 -35.62
N LEU A 115 30.78 -43.15 -34.79
CA LEU A 115 30.58 -43.38 -33.37
C LEU A 115 31.59 -42.58 -32.55
N ARG A 116 31.10 -41.70 -31.67
CA ARG A 116 31.92 -41.00 -30.68
C ARG A 116 31.85 -41.72 -29.34
N ARG A 117 33.02 -42.14 -28.84
CA ARG A 117 33.19 -42.90 -27.58
C ARG A 117 33.68 -42.04 -26.42
N GLY A 118 34.41 -40.96 -26.73
CA GLY A 118 34.99 -40.05 -25.75
C GLY A 118 35.04 -38.61 -26.27
N PRO A 119 35.50 -37.64 -25.46
CA PRO A 119 35.49 -36.23 -25.82
C PRO A 119 36.16 -35.92 -27.16
N ALA A 120 37.25 -36.62 -27.50
CA ALA A 120 37.96 -36.53 -28.77
C ALA A 120 38.16 -37.88 -29.48
N GLU A 121 37.47 -38.93 -29.01
CA GLU A 121 37.64 -40.30 -29.51
C GLU A 121 36.46 -40.71 -30.39
N PHE A 122 36.72 -40.80 -31.70
CA PHE A 122 35.83 -41.33 -32.72
C PHE A 122 36.34 -42.66 -33.28
N ASP A 123 35.44 -43.48 -33.82
CA ASP A 123 35.72 -44.77 -34.49
C ASP A 123 36.56 -44.67 -35.79
N PHE A 124 36.91 -43.44 -36.20
CA PHE A 124 37.81 -43.13 -37.31
C PHE A 124 39.06 -42.32 -36.89
N SER A 125 39.29 -42.08 -35.59
CA SER A 125 40.41 -41.23 -35.13
C SER A 125 41.78 -41.78 -35.54
N ASP A 126 41.92 -43.11 -35.54
CA ASP A 126 43.08 -43.84 -36.03
C ASP A 126 43.39 -43.56 -37.50
N LEU A 127 42.37 -43.29 -38.33
CA LEU A 127 42.57 -42.89 -39.73
C LEU A 127 43.11 -41.47 -39.85
N LEU A 128 42.77 -40.56 -38.93
CA LEU A 128 43.26 -39.19 -38.95
C LEU A 128 44.75 -39.12 -38.59
N ASP A 129 45.21 -40.00 -37.69
CA ASP A 129 46.61 -40.03 -37.27
C ASP A 129 47.57 -40.38 -38.42
N LEU A 130 47.10 -41.15 -39.41
CA LEU A 130 47.85 -41.44 -40.64
C LEU A 130 48.21 -40.17 -41.45
N PHE A 131 47.45 -39.08 -41.29
CA PHE A 131 47.67 -37.82 -42.02
C PHE A 131 48.42 -36.75 -41.20
N LYS A 132 48.67 -36.97 -39.90
CA LYS A 132 49.33 -35.99 -39.01
C LYS A 132 50.88 -35.99 -39.11
N GLY A 133 51.47 -36.93 -39.85
CA GLY A 133 52.90 -37.28 -39.78
C GLY A 133 53.90 -36.41 -40.56
N GLY A 134 53.62 -35.14 -40.86
CA GLY A 134 54.59 -34.27 -41.56
C GLY A 134 54.73 -32.91 -40.88
N GLU A 135 55.95 -32.55 -40.45
CA GLU A 135 56.24 -31.16 -40.07
C GLU A 135 55.98 -30.24 -41.26
N PRO A 136 55.26 -29.10 -41.08
CA PRO A 136 55.04 -28.17 -42.17
C PRO A 136 56.38 -27.65 -42.68
N SER A 137 56.70 -27.95 -43.94
CA SER A 137 57.89 -27.45 -44.64
C SER A 137 57.99 -25.92 -44.49
N LYS A 138 59.14 -25.43 -44.01
CA LYS A 138 59.43 -23.99 -43.84
C LYS A 138 59.51 -23.24 -45.18
N GLU A 139 59.62 -23.93 -46.31
CA GLU A 139 59.61 -23.30 -47.64
C GLU A 139 58.22 -23.41 -48.29
N PRO A 140 57.65 -22.31 -48.82
CA PRO A 140 56.37 -22.34 -49.52
C PRO A 140 56.50 -23.19 -50.78
N SER A 141 55.63 -24.19 -50.90
CA SER A 141 55.57 -25.05 -52.08
C SER A 141 55.36 -24.20 -53.34
N LYS A 142 56.20 -24.43 -54.35
CA LYS A 142 56.02 -23.85 -55.70
C LYS A 142 54.86 -24.49 -56.46
N TRP A 143 54.26 -25.56 -55.91
CA TRP A 143 53.15 -26.27 -56.53
C TRP A 143 51.83 -25.55 -56.31
N THR A 144 51.08 -25.40 -57.40
CA THR A 144 49.70 -24.95 -57.36
C THR A 144 48.78 -26.15 -57.59
N VAL A 145 47.75 -26.33 -56.77
CA VAL A 145 46.76 -27.39 -56.94
C VAL A 145 45.41 -26.76 -57.26
N THR A 146 44.77 -27.19 -58.35
CA THR A 146 43.40 -26.78 -58.71
C THR A 146 42.48 -27.99 -58.74
N LEU A 147 41.36 -27.88 -58.04
CA LEU A 147 40.21 -28.78 -58.12
C LEU A 147 39.10 -28.05 -58.87
N GLU A 148 38.88 -28.37 -60.15
CA GLU A 148 37.91 -27.64 -60.99
C GLU A 148 36.47 -27.94 -60.58
N ARG A 149 36.14 -29.21 -60.33
CA ARG A 149 34.81 -29.64 -59.89
C ARG A 149 34.92 -30.78 -58.88
N VAL A 150 34.36 -30.57 -57.69
CA VAL A 150 34.24 -31.59 -56.65
C VAL A 150 32.77 -31.74 -56.30
N THR A 151 32.20 -32.92 -56.47
CA THR A 151 30.81 -33.19 -56.13
C THR A 151 30.67 -34.40 -55.21
N VAL A 152 29.76 -34.29 -54.25
CA VAL A 152 29.26 -35.38 -53.43
C VAL A 152 27.75 -35.39 -53.60
N GLN A 153 27.16 -36.53 -53.95
CA GLN A 153 25.73 -36.63 -54.25
C GLN A 153 25.05 -37.64 -53.32
N ARG A 154 23.90 -37.27 -52.75
CA ARG A 154 23.04 -38.16 -51.93
C ARG A 154 23.80 -38.85 -50.78
N LEU A 155 24.69 -38.14 -50.09
CA LEU A 155 25.34 -38.69 -48.91
C LEU A 155 24.32 -38.89 -47.78
N THR A 156 24.37 -40.05 -47.13
CA THR A 156 23.61 -40.32 -45.90
C THR A 156 24.56 -40.71 -44.77
N GLY A 157 24.30 -40.21 -43.56
CA GLY A 157 25.17 -40.35 -42.41
C GLY A 157 24.40 -40.58 -41.13
N VAL A 158 24.87 -41.47 -40.27
CA VAL A 158 24.37 -41.60 -38.90
C VAL A 158 25.53 -41.48 -37.93
N GLY A 159 25.51 -40.41 -37.14
CA GLY A 159 26.41 -40.17 -36.02
C GLY A 159 25.76 -40.60 -34.72
N ARG A 160 26.46 -41.37 -33.91
CA ARG A 160 26.05 -41.78 -32.56
C ARG A 160 27.05 -41.25 -31.55
N ASP A 161 26.56 -40.57 -30.52
CA ASP A 161 27.38 -39.98 -29.48
C ASP A 161 27.09 -40.62 -28.13
N GLN A 162 28.00 -41.50 -27.70
CA GLN A 162 27.91 -42.22 -26.43
C GLN A 162 28.42 -41.38 -25.25
N THR A 163 28.94 -40.17 -25.50
CA THR A 163 29.36 -39.26 -24.43
C THR A 163 28.19 -38.53 -23.77
N THR A 164 26.98 -38.62 -24.35
CA THR A 164 25.75 -38.06 -23.79
C THR A 164 24.88 -39.14 -23.15
N SER A 165 24.05 -38.74 -22.18
CA SER A 165 23.06 -39.61 -21.55
C SER A 165 21.68 -38.94 -21.57
N PRO A 166 20.67 -39.46 -22.32
CA PRO A 166 20.76 -40.62 -23.22
C PRO A 166 21.70 -40.39 -24.42
N GLU A 167 22.09 -41.48 -25.10
CA GLU A 167 22.93 -41.45 -26.31
C GLU A 167 22.28 -40.58 -27.39
N SER A 168 23.01 -39.61 -27.93
CA SER A 168 22.50 -38.71 -28.97
C SER A 168 22.72 -39.32 -30.35
N VAL A 169 21.69 -39.26 -31.20
CA VAL A 169 21.76 -39.74 -32.58
C VAL A 169 21.55 -38.57 -33.55
N TRP A 170 22.48 -38.41 -34.47
CA TRP A 170 22.46 -37.38 -35.52
C TRP A 170 22.36 -38.05 -36.88
N ARG A 171 21.33 -37.68 -37.65
CA ARG A 171 21.06 -38.22 -38.98
C ARG A 171 21.28 -37.12 -40.01
N ILE A 172 22.14 -37.41 -40.99
CA ILE A 172 22.35 -36.58 -42.16
C ILE A 172 21.72 -37.30 -43.34
N ASP A 173 20.73 -36.70 -43.98
CA ASP A 173 20.06 -37.23 -45.15
C ASP A 173 20.23 -36.30 -46.36
N ASP A 174 20.38 -36.89 -47.55
CA ASP A 174 20.50 -36.19 -48.84
C ASP A 174 21.55 -35.06 -48.86
N LEU A 175 22.74 -35.32 -48.32
CA LEU A 175 23.83 -34.36 -48.39
C LEU A 175 24.40 -34.30 -49.81
N ASN A 176 24.29 -33.11 -50.40
CA ASN A 176 24.81 -32.76 -51.70
C ASN A 176 25.84 -31.64 -51.53
N LEU A 177 27.05 -31.85 -52.04
CA LEU A 177 28.14 -30.86 -52.04
C LEU A 177 28.60 -30.65 -53.48
N ALA A 178 28.79 -29.40 -53.88
CA ALA A 178 29.40 -29.01 -55.14
C ALA A 178 30.37 -27.86 -54.90
N ALA A 179 31.67 -28.11 -55.07
CA ALA A 179 32.71 -27.09 -55.04
C ALA A 179 33.33 -26.93 -56.42
N ASN A 180 33.52 -25.69 -56.87
CA ASN A 180 34.06 -25.39 -58.19
C ASN A 180 35.25 -24.44 -58.09
N GLY A 181 36.34 -24.78 -58.77
CA GLY A 181 37.54 -23.94 -58.89
C GLY A 181 38.27 -23.70 -57.57
N LEU A 182 38.42 -24.73 -56.73
CA LEU A 182 39.21 -24.61 -55.49
C LEU A 182 40.70 -24.64 -55.83
N MET A 183 41.42 -23.57 -55.49
CA MET A 183 42.84 -23.41 -55.82
C MET A 183 43.68 -23.26 -54.55
N PHE A 184 44.81 -23.96 -54.50
CA PHE A 184 45.78 -23.94 -53.42
C PHE A 184 47.15 -23.52 -53.95
N GLY A 185 47.91 -22.74 -53.19
CA GLY A 185 49.26 -22.30 -53.55
C GLY A 185 49.34 -20.85 -54.05
N PRO A 186 50.52 -20.41 -54.57
CA PRO A 186 50.75 -19.04 -55.01
C PRO A 186 49.77 -18.61 -56.12
N GLY A 187 49.20 -17.42 -55.99
CA GLY A 187 48.24 -16.87 -56.98
C GLY A 187 46.85 -17.51 -56.96
N ALA A 188 46.49 -18.20 -55.88
CA ALA A 188 45.16 -18.80 -55.70
C ALA A 188 44.03 -17.78 -55.90
N ARG A 189 42.99 -18.18 -56.63
CA ARG A 189 41.77 -17.38 -56.87
C ARG A 189 40.59 -17.96 -56.10
N PRO A 190 39.59 -17.14 -55.70
CA PRO A 190 38.42 -17.64 -54.99
C PRO A 190 37.59 -18.61 -55.85
N GLY A 191 37.28 -19.77 -55.28
CA GLY A 191 36.34 -20.73 -55.83
C GLY A 191 34.90 -20.52 -55.32
N ARG A 192 34.01 -21.44 -55.67
CA ARG A 192 32.61 -21.48 -55.19
C ARG A 192 32.31 -22.79 -54.47
N LEU A 193 31.40 -22.74 -53.50
CA LEU A 193 30.92 -23.91 -52.74
C LEU A 193 29.41 -23.87 -52.61
N GLN A 194 28.74 -24.99 -52.80
CA GLN A 194 27.34 -25.21 -52.47
C GLN A 194 27.24 -26.52 -51.67
N LEU A 195 26.51 -26.49 -50.57
CA LEU A 195 26.28 -27.62 -49.69
C LEU A 195 24.81 -27.58 -49.24
N SER A 196 24.09 -28.68 -49.34
CA SER A 196 22.73 -28.81 -48.83
C SER A 196 22.51 -30.21 -48.26
N PHE A 197 21.89 -30.32 -47.10
CA PHE A 197 21.57 -31.59 -46.45
C PHE A 197 20.42 -31.43 -45.47
N LYS A 198 19.83 -32.54 -45.01
CA LYS A 198 18.89 -32.54 -43.88
C LYS A 198 19.59 -33.10 -42.66
N LEU A 199 19.58 -32.36 -41.55
CA LEU A 199 20.07 -32.82 -40.26
C LEU A 199 18.89 -33.06 -39.33
N ASN A 200 18.61 -34.32 -38.97
CA ASN A 200 17.43 -34.70 -38.20
C ASN A 200 16.15 -34.05 -38.79
N ASP A 201 15.93 -34.27 -40.08
CA ASP A 201 14.85 -33.68 -40.91
C ASP A 201 14.92 -32.16 -41.18
N ALA A 202 15.75 -31.39 -40.45
CA ALA A 202 15.91 -29.96 -40.65
C ALA A 202 16.77 -29.64 -41.89
N PRO A 203 16.26 -28.95 -42.92
CA PRO A 203 17.05 -28.56 -44.08
C PRO A 203 18.14 -27.54 -43.71
N ILE A 204 19.37 -27.83 -44.09
CA ILE A 204 20.54 -26.97 -43.95
C ILE A 204 21.14 -26.73 -45.33
N ALA A 205 21.39 -25.47 -45.68
CA ALA A 205 22.11 -25.12 -46.89
C ALA A 205 23.22 -24.09 -46.60
N LEU A 206 24.35 -24.22 -47.28
CA LEU A 206 25.49 -23.34 -47.21
C LEU A 206 25.96 -23.07 -48.64
N THR A 207 26.06 -21.80 -49.01
CA THR A 207 26.59 -21.36 -50.31
C THR A 207 27.71 -20.37 -50.08
N SER A 208 28.78 -20.46 -50.87
CA SER A 208 29.86 -19.48 -50.89
C SER A 208 30.17 -19.13 -52.34
N ASP A 209 30.00 -17.85 -52.68
CA ASP A 209 30.29 -17.33 -54.03
C ASP A 209 31.78 -17.00 -54.20
N SER A 210 32.53 -16.98 -53.10
CA SER A 210 33.96 -16.66 -53.05
C SER A 210 34.59 -17.40 -51.87
N LEU A 211 35.43 -18.39 -52.14
CA LEU A 211 36.13 -19.21 -51.14
C LEU A 211 37.62 -19.36 -51.49
N LEU A 212 38.48 -18.87 -50.61
CA LEU A 212 39.92 -19.16 -50.55
C LEU A 212 40.18 -19.92 -49.25
N LEU A 213 41.01 -20.96 -49.29
CA LEU A 213 41.29 -21.83 -48.13
C LEU A 213 42.61 -21.49 -47.43
N ALA A 214 43.56 -20.88 -48.15
CA ALA A 214 44.88 -20.53 -47.61
C ALA A 214 45.41 -19.22 -48.24
N PRO A 215 45.34 -18.06 -47.55
CA PRO A 215 44.64 -17.85 -46.27
C PRO A 215 43.12 -17.96 -46.44
N LEU A 216 42.40 -18.30 -45.36
CA LEU A 216 40.95 -18.47 -45.42
C LEU A 216 40.25 -17.12 -45.63
N ALA A 217 39.60 -16.97 -46.78
CA ALA A 217 38.73 -15.84 -47.09
C ALA A 217 37.44 -16.35 -47.76
N ALA A 218 36.30 -16.08 -47.14
CA ALA A 218 35.02 -16.63 -47.59
C ALA A 218 33.87 -15.63 -47.49
N LYS A 219 32.97 -15.63 -48.48
CA LYS A 219 31.65 -14.97 -48.42
C LYS A 219 30.57 -16.03 -48.52
N ALA A 220 30.00 -16.40 -47.37
CA ALA A 220 29.08 -17.51 -47.26
C ALA A 220 27.67 -17.08 -46.83
N ARG A 221 26.64 -17.75 -47.34
CA ARG A 221 25.26 -17.69 -46.84
C ARG A 221 24.85 -19.06 -46.33
N ALA A 222 24.38 -19.14 -45.10
CA ALA A 222 23.90 -20.33 -44.46
C ALA A 222 22.41 -20.18 -44.11
N THR A 223 21.62 -21.21 -44.39
CA THR A 223 20.22 -21.31 -43.97
C THR A 223 19.99 -22.61 -43.21
N VAL A 224 19.19 -22.55 -42.17
CA VAL A 224 18.67 -23.68 -41.40
C VAL A 224 17.18 -23.44 -41.25
N ASP A 225 16.35 -24.41 -41.59
CA ASP A 225 14.90 -24.28 -41.49
C ASP A 225 14.34 -25.28 -40.46
N GLY A 226 13.74 -24.76 -39.39
CA GLY A 226 12.99 -25.55 -38.43
C GLY A 226 13.78 -26.59 -37.62
N PHE A 227 15.05 -26.34 -37.29
CA PHE A 227 15.87 -27.26 -36.49
C PHE A 227 15.30 -27.46 -35.08
N ASP A 228 15.01 -28.71 -34.72
CA ASP A 228 14.55 -29.09 -33.38
C ASP A 228 15.71 -29.03 -32.38
N VAL A 229 15.55 -28.24 -31.31
CA VAL A 229 16.58 -28.07 -30.27
C VAL A 229 16.56 -29.16 -29.22
N ALA A 230 15.52 -30.00 -29.15
CA ALA A 230 15.40 -31.05 -28.14
C ALA A 230 16.63 -31.99 -28.06
N PRO A 231 17.23 -32.45 -29.18
CA PRO A 231 18.43 -33.30 -29.15
C PRO A 231 19.68 -32.60 -28.59
N VAL A 232 19.74 -31.26 -28.64
CA VAL A 232 20.87 -30.49 -28.13
C VAL A 232 20.93 -30.50 -26.61
N HIS A 233 19.81 -30.79 -25.93
CA HIS A 233 19.75 -30.82 -24.47
C HIS A 233 20.79 -31.78 -23.84
N ALA A 234 21.04 -32.93 -24.50
CA ALA A 234 21.99 -33.93 -24.02
C ALA A 234 23.46 -33.45 -24.02
N TYR A 235 23.73 -32.31 -24.68
CA TYR A 235 25.04 -31.66 -24.74
C TYR A 235 25.20 -30.51 -23.74
N LEU A 236 24.15 -30.16 -23.00
CA LEU A 236 24.22 -29.13 -21.98
C LEU A 236 24.83 -29.69 -20.68
N PRO A 237 25.75 -28.96 -20.01
CA PRO A 237 26.26 -29.38 -18.71
C PRO A 237 25.13 -29.56 -17.68
N PRO A 238 25.18 -30.57 -16.79
CA PRO A 238 24.19 -30.75 -15.73
C PRO A 238 24.08 -29.56 -14.76
N SER A 239 25.10 -28.69 -14.72
CA SER A 239 25.14 -27.49 -13.90
C SER A 239 24.29 -26.33 -14.45
N VAL A 240 23.76 -26.45 -15.67
CA VAL A 240 22.89 -25.41 -16.24
C VAL A 240 21.56 -25.43 -15.46
N PRO A 241 21.16 -24.30 -14.83
CA PRO A 241 19.99 -24.29 -13.94
C PRO A 241 18.66 -24.30 -14.71
N ALA A 242 18.67 -23.93 -16.00
CA ALA A 242 17.52 -23.95 -16.89
C ALA A 242 17.93 -24.15 -18.35
N ALA A 243 17.20 -24.98 -19.09
CA ALA A 243 17.49 -25.30 -20.49
C ALA A 243 16.23 -25.42 -21.35
N PRO A 244 16.30 -25.07 -22.64
CA PRO A 244 15.23 -25.38 -23.58
C PRO A 244 15.14 -26.90 -23.78
N ARG A 245 13.93 -27.46 -23.69
CA ARG A 245 13.67 -28.88 -24.01
C ARG A 245 12.80 -29.07 -25.25
N ALA A 246 12.17 -28.01 -25.73
CA ALA A 246 11.38 -28.00 -26.95
C ALA A 246 11.56 -26.66 -27.67
N GLY A 247 11.39 -26.68 -28.99
CA GLY A 247 11.40 -25.51 -29.85
C GLY A 247 12.03 -25.78 -31.20
N ARG A 248 11.69 -24.97 -32.20
CA ARG A 248 12.32 -25.00 -33.52
C ARG A 248 13.08 -23.71 -33.77
N VAL A 249 14.26 -23.80 -34.36
CA VAL A 249 15.10 -22.66 -34.71
C VAL A 249 15.32 -22.65 -36.22
N SER A 250 15.07 -21.51 -36.84
CA SER A 250 15.42 -21.24 -38.22
C SER A 250 16.42 -20.09 -38.27
N LEU A 251 17.43 -20.21 -39.11
CA LEU A 251 18.52 -19.24 -39.24
C LEU A 251 18.71 -18.93 -40.72
N ALA A 252 18.93 -17.66 -41.07
CA ALA A 252 19.35 -17.24 -42.39
C ALA A 252 20.45 -16.18 -42.23
N VAL A 253 21.70 -16.58 -42.40
CA VAL A 253 22.89 -15.78 -42.06
C VAL A 253 23.79 -15.63 -43.28
N ALA A 254 24.28 -14.43 -43.51
CA ALA A 254 25.37 -14.15 -44.43
C ALA A 254 26.59 -13.69 -43.64
N ALA A 255 27.72 -14.37 -43.85
CA ALA A 255 28.99 -14.07 -43.21
C ALA A 255 30.07 -13.82 -44.26
N ALA A 256 30.94 -12.85 -44.00
CA ALA A 256 32.17 -12.64 -44.76
C ALA A 256 33.33 -12.65 -43.77
N VAL A 257 34.35 -13.46 -44.04
CA VAL A 257 35.53 -13.61 -43.20
C VAL A 257 36.79 -13.52 -44.05
N GLU A 258 37.81 -12.84 -43.55
CA GLU A 258 39.15 -12.79 -44.13
C GLU A 258 40.18 -12.95 -43.00
N LEU A 259 40.97 -14.01 -43.06
CA LEU A 259 42.07 -14.26 -42.12
C LEU A 259 43.38 -13.73 -42.71
N GLY A 260 44.14 -12.99 -41.91
CA GLY A 260 45.49 -12.55 -42.21
C GLY A 260 46.55 -13.34 -41.43
N PRO A 261 47.84 -13.01 -41.58
CA PRO A 261 48.94 -13.72 -40.92
C PRO A 261 48.90 -13.67 -39.40
N THR A 262 48.30 -12.63 -38.82
CA THR A 262 48.24 -12.37 -37.37
C THR A 262 46.85 -12.62 -36.76
N GLY A 263 45.92 -13.23 -37.51
CA GLY A 263 44.55 -13.49 -37.06
C GLY A 263 43.48 -12.91 -37.96
N LEU A 264 42.28 -12.66 -37.42
CA LEU A 264 41.15 -12.13 -38.18
C LEU A 264 41.44 -10.71 -38.71
N LYS A 265 41.41 -10.54 -40.04
CA LYS A 265 41.58 -9.22 -40.69
C LYS A 265 40.24 -8.49 -40.81
N SER A 266 39.19 -9.20 -41.22
CA SER A 266 37.82 -8.70 -41.24
C SER A 266 36.83 -9.84 -41.03
N GLY A 267 35.73 -9.57 -40.33
CA GLY A 267 34.67 -10.55 -40.11
C GLY A 267 33.34 -9.85 -39.92
N THR A 268 32.44 -9.94 -40.90
CA THR A 268 31.10 -9.34 -40.82
C THR A 268 30.02 -10.42 -40.89
N LEU A 269 28.98 -10.30 -40.07
CA LEU A 269 27.83 -11.20 -40.05
C LEU A 269 26.53 -10.41 -40.04
N ARG A 270 25.56 -10.84 -40.85
CA ARG A 270 24.19 -10.30 -40.86
C ARG A 270 23.19 -11.42 -41.10
N GLY A 271 21.98 -11.29 -40.60
CA GLY A 271 21.00 -12.36 -40.78
C GLY A 271 19.78 -12.27 -39.88
N LYS A 272 18.92 -13.28 -40.01
CA LYS A 272 17.71 -13.45 -39.21
C LYS A 272 17.76 -14.78 -38.48
N VAL A 273 17.34 -14.77 -37.22
CA VAL A 273 17.15 -15.96 -36.40
C VAL A 273 15.71 -15.93 -35.90
N THR A 274 14.96 -16.99 -36.16
CA THR A 274 13.57 -17.11 -35.73
C THR A 274 13.40 -18.39 -34.93
N THR A 275 12.74 -18.32 -33.79
CA THR A 275 12.38 -19.50 -33.00
C THR A 275 10.88 -19.66 -32.90
N ALA A 276 10.39 -20.90 -32.85
CA ALA A 276 8.98 -21.20 -32.66
C ALA A 276 8.78 -22.22 -31.53
N GLY A 277 7.86 -21.92 -30.61
CA GLY A 277 7.43 -22.84 -29.54
C GLY A 277 8.54 -23.23 -28.57
N VAL A 278 9.36 -22.26 -28.13
CA VAL A 278 10.44 -22.53 -27.19
C VAL A 278 9.86 -22.74 -25.80
N GLU A 279 10.22 -23.86 -25.16
CA GLU A 279 9.85 -24.15 -23.77
C GLU A 279 11.10 -24.42 -22.94
N VAL A 280 11.28 -23.62 -21.88
CA VAL A 280 12.45 -23.67 -20.99
C VAL A 280 12.02 -24.24 -19.64
N PHE A 281 12.80 -25.22 -19.17
CA PHE A 281 12.56 -25.96 -17.94
C PHE A 281 13.70 -25.71 -16.96
N GLN A 282 13.37 -25.57 -15.69
CA GLN A 282 14.37 -25.60 -14.62
C GLN A 282 14.82 -27.05 -14.38
N THR A 283 16.07 -27.22 -14.00
CA THR A 283 16.63 -28.54 -13.66
C THR A 283 15.83 -29.15 -12.50
N GLY A 284 15.38 -30.39 -12.67
CA GLY A 284 14.54 -31.12 -11.71
C GLY A 284 13.04 -30.80 -11.74
N ARG A 285 12.56 -29.89 -12.61
CA ARG A 285 11.12 -29.60 -12.76
C ARG A 285 10.52 -30.22 -14.02
N ALA A 286 9.25 -30.64 -13.88
CA ALA A 286 8.47 -31.25 -14.96
C ALA A 286 7.71 -30.21 -15.80
N GLU A 287 7.41 -29.03 -15.24
CA GLU A 287 6.73 -27.96 -15.97
C GLU A 287 7.71 -26.89 -16.46
N PRO A 288 7.46 -26.29 -17.64
CA PRO A 288 8.22 -25.16 -18.11
C PRO A 288 7.89 -23.90 -17.29
N PHE A 289 8.92 -23.13 -16.94
CA PHE A 289 8.74 -21.85 -16.25
C PHE A 289 8.70 -20.68 -17.24
N LEU A 290 9.17 -20.89 -18.47
CA LEU A 290 9.17 -19.92 -19.55
C LEU A 290 8.76 -20.58 -20.86
N LYS A 291 7.72 -20.05 -21.51
CA LYS A 291 7.33 -20.38 -22.87
C LYS A 291 7.44 -19.16 -23.76
N ILE A 292 7.90 -19.33 -24.99
CA ILE A 292 7.96 -18.27 -26.00
C ILE A 292 7.37 -18.82 -27.29
N ALA A 293 6.23 -18.27 -27.72
CA ALA A 293 5.57 -18.73 -28.95
C ALA A 293 6.43 -18.42 -30.17
N ARG A 294 6.99 -17.21 -30.25
CA ARG A 294 7.89 -16.80 -31.32
C ARG A 294 8.93 -15.79 -30.83
N LEU A 295 10.17 -15.96 -31.29
CA LEU A 295 11.24 -14.97 -31.13
C LEU A 295 11.83 -14.69 -32.51
N ASP A 296 11.92 -13.44 -32.90
CA ASP A 296 12.52 -12.97 -34.15
C ASP A 296 13.69 -12.04 -33.82
N LEU A 297 14.89 -12.39 -34.27
CA LEU A 297 16.09 -11.58 -34.11
C LEU A 297 16.64 -11.22 -35.49
N GLU A 298 16.77 -9.93 -35.78
CA GLU A 298 17.41 -9.42 -36.99
C GLU A 298 18.75 -8.78 -36.64
N ILE A 299 19.83 -9.45 -37.04
CA ILE A 299 21.19 -8.93 -36.96
C ILE A 299 21.44 -8.10 -38.22
N LYS A 300 21.45 -6.77 -38.07
CA LYS A 300 21.73 -5.84 -39.16
C LYS A 300 23.19 -5.96 -39.58
N GLU A 301 24.09 -5.97 -38.60
CA GLU A 301 25.52 -6.14 -38.79
C GLU A 301 26.20 -6.53 -37.46
N ALA A 302 27.10 -7.50 -37.51
CA ALA A 302 28.04 -7.84 -36.46
C ALA A 302 29.45 -7.81 -37.04
N ASP A 303 30.27 -6.87 -36.60
CA ASP A 303 31.67 -6.73 -36.97
C ASP A 303 32.53 -7.36 -35.87
N LEU A 304 33.09 -8.53 -36.19
CA LEU A 304 33.94 -9.33 -35.31
C LEU A 304 35.31 -8.69 -35.09
N ALA A 305 35.81 -7.89 -36.06
CA ALA A 305 37.07 -7.20 -35.93
C ALA A 305 36.92 -5.92 -35.08
N ALA A 306 35.84 -5.15 -35.30
CA ALA A 306 35.50 -3.97 -34.52
C ALA A 306 34.83 -4.28 -33.17
N ARG A 307 34.50 -5.55 -32.89
CA ARG A 307 33.81 -6.01 -31.66
C ARG A 307 32.50 -5.28 -31.43
N SER A 308 31.72 -5.07 -32.50
CA SER A 308 30.47 -4.34 -32.46
C SER A 308 29.32 -5.11 -33.09
N VAL A 309 28.13 -5.07 -32.47
CA VAL A 309 26.92 -5.72 -32.98
C VAL A 309 25.76 -4.73 -33.02
N THR A 310 25.12 -4.60 -34.17
CA THR A 310 23.88 -3.86 -34.37
C THR A 310 22.74 -4.83 -34.67
N ILE A 311 21.78 -4.88 -33.75
CA ILE A 311 20.52 -5.62 -33.87
C ILE A 311 19.47 -4.64 -34.39
N GLY A 312 18.88 -4.94 -35.56
CA GLY A 312 17.82 -4.13 -36.14
C GLY A 312 16.51 -4.30 -35.40
N SER A 313 16.13 -5.54 -35.10
CA SER A 313 14.93 -5.84 -34.33
C SER A 313 15.07 -7.10 -33.47
N LEU A 314 14.47 -7.08 -32.29
CA LEU A 314 14.22 -8.24 -31.45
C LEU A 314 12.72 -8.30 -31.13
N GLY A 315 11.98 -9.19 -31.78
CA GLY A 315 10.57 -9.45 -31.55
C GLY A 315 10.37 -10.66 -30.65
N ILE A 316 9.52 -10.52 -29.63
CA ILE A 316 9.12 -11.59 -28.72
C ILE A 316 7.59 -11.61 -28.68
N GLU A 317 7.00 -12.74 -29.03
CA GLU A 317 5.55 -12.92 -29.06
C GLU A 317 5.13 -14.11 -28.19
N GLY A 318 4.08 -13.91 -27.39
CA GLY A 318 3.48 -14.97 -26.57
C GLY A 318 4.44 -15.49 -25.49
N LEU A 319 5.21 -14.59 -24.87
CA LEU A 319 6.04 -14.94 -23.72
C LEU A 319 5.14 -15.24 -22.52
N ALA A 320 5.22 -16.45 -21.97
CA ALA A 320 4.52 -16.83 -20.75
C ALA A 320 5.55 -17.24 -19.69
N GLY A 321 5.68 -16.43 -18.65
CA GLY A 321 6.63 -16.63 -17.56
C GLY A 321 5.94 -16.93 -16.22
N ARG A 322 6.54 -17.79 -15.41
CA ARG A 322 6.08 -18.09 -14.05
C ARG A 322 7.19 -17.86 -13.05
N ALA A 323 6.84 -17.23 -11.94
CA ALA A 323 7.70 -17.02 -10.78
C ALA A 323 6.97 -17.49 -9.53
N VAL A 324 7.68 -18.17 -8.63
CA VAL A 324 7.13 -18.66 -7.37
C VAL A 324 7.96 -18.14 -6.22
N ARG A 325 7.32 -17.51 -5.24
CA ARG A 325 7.89 -17.27 -3.91
C ARG A 325 7.40 -18.36 -2.97
N ASP A 326 8.32 -19.20 -2.52
CA ASP A 326 8.03 -20.31 -1.62
C ASP A 326 7.67 -19.83 -0.20
N ALA A 327 7.18 -20.74 0.66
CA ALA A 327 6.85 -20.44 2.04
C ALA A 327 8.05 -20.02 2.91
N GLN A 328 9.29 -20.21 2.42
CA GLN A 328 10.53 -19.72 3.02
C GLN A 328 10.94 -18.34 2.48
N GLU A 329 10.03 -17.68 1.77
CA GLU A 329 10.20 -16.36 1.16
C GLU A 329 11.24 -16.30 0.03
N ARG A 330 11.68 -17.44 -0.51
CA ARG A 330 12.65 -17.51 -1.61
C ARG A 330 11.95 -17.51 -2.94
N ILE A 331 12.46 -16.71 -3.88
CA ILE A 331 11.96 -16.65 -5.26
C ILE A 331 12.75 -17.63 -6.12
N ASP A 332 12.07 -18.57 -6.76
CA ASP A 332 12.67 -19.63 -7.57
C ASP A 332 13.50 -19.11 -8.76
N LEU A 333 13.12 -17.98 -9.35
CA LEU A 333 13.88 -17.34 -10.43
C LEU A 333 15.19 -16.70 -9.96
N LEU A 334 15.31 -16.28 -8.69
CA LEU A 334 16.56 -15.72 -8.16
C LEU A 334 17.65 -16.79 -8.03
N ALA A 335 17.25 -18.06 -7.82
CA ALA A 335 18.19 -19.18 -7.81
C ALA A 335 18.87 -19.41 -9.18
N LEU A 336 18.29 -18.89 -10.28
CA LEU A 336 18.91 -18.96 -11.62
C LEU A 336 20.08 -17.99 -11.79
N ALA A 337 20.15 -16.93 -10.96
CA ALA A 337 21.16 -15.87 -11.05
C ALA A 337 22.37 -16.10 -10.11
N GLY A 338 22.28 -17.06 -9.18
CA GLY A 338 23.36 -17.38 -8.25
C GLY A 338 24.44 -18.29 -8.85
N PRO A 339 25.69 -18.26 -8.34
CA PRO A 339 26.68 -19.30 -8.67
C PRO A 339 26.12 -20.68 -8.29
N PRO A 340 26.33 -21.73 -9.10
CA PRO A 340 25.78 -23.06 -8.82
C PRO A 340 26.19 -23.53 -7.40
N GLU A 341 25.21 -23.72 -6.53
CA GLU A 341 25.38 -24.04 -5.10
C GLU A 341 25.95 -25.45 -4.83
N SER A 342 26.24 -26.22 -5.89
CA SER A 342 26.76 -27.58 -5.82
C SER A 342 28.23 -27.69 -5.39
N ALA A 343 28.97 -26.59 -5.32
CA ALA A 343 30.41 -26.63 -4.99
C ALA A 343 30.73 -26.50 -3.49
N LYS A 344 29.75 -26.27 -2.60
CA LYS A 344 30.00 -26.10 -1.15
C LYS A 344 29.51 -27.24 -0.25
N ARG A 345 28.89 -28.29 -0.80
CA ARG A 345 28.47 -29.47 0.00
C ARG A 345 29.40 -30.68 -0.11
N ALA A 346 30.50 -30.56 -0.86
CA ALA A 346 31.56 -31.55 -0.96
C ALA A 346 32.90 -31.03 -0.42
N ALA A 347 32.89 -30.36 0.73
CA ALA A 347 34.11 -30.08 1.49
C ALA A 347 33.77 -29.74 2.95
N SER A 348 33.64 -30.76 3.79
CA SER A 348 34.09 -30.70 5.18
C SER A 348 34.39 -32.13 5.68
N PRO A 349 35.39 -32.28 6.58
CA PRO A 349 36.30 -33.41 6.60
C PRO A 349 36.16 -34.30 7.83
N GLY A 350 36.57 -35.56 7.69
CA GLY A 350 36.92 -36.49 8.77
C GLY A 350 37.14 -37.88 8.17
N GLU A 351 38.13 -38.70 8.54
CA GLU A 351 39.25 -38.56 9.45
C GLU A 351 40.21 -39.74 9.18
N ALA A 352 41.52 -39.47 9.17
CA ALA A 352 42.67 -40.38 9.31
C ALA A 352 42.84 -41.55 8.31
N THR A 353 43.99 -41.72 7.64
CA THR A 353 45.27 -42.05 8.28
C THR A 353 46.45 -41.84 7.30
N ASN A 354 47.51 -41.19 7.79
CA ASN A 354 48.89 -41.24 7.24
C ASN A 354 49.66 -42.36 7.99
N PRO A 355 50.79 -42.94 7.50
CA PRO A 355 52.08 -42.22 7.34
C PRO A 355 53.07 -42.82 6.27
N PRO A 356 54.38 -42.49 6.24
CA PRO A 356 55.02 -41.21 5.87
C PRO A 356 56.16 -41.38 4.81
N VAL A 357 56.83 -40.30 4.38
CA VAL A 357 58.32 -40.11 4.33
C VAL A 357 58.74 -38.93 3.41
N ALA A 358 59.51 -38.02 4.03
CA ALA A 358 60.57 -37.09 3.56
C ALA A 358 60.30 -36.15 2.36
N ALA A 359 60.29 -34.81 2.53
CA ALA A 359 61.42 -33.87 2.80
C ALA A 359 62.44 -33.84 1.64
N ALA A 360 62.96 -32.72 1.11
CA ALA A 360 62.91 -31.27 1.31
C ALA A 360 63.19 -30.67 -0.11
N ASP A 361 63.22 -29.38 -0.44
CA ASP A 361 63.82 -28.24 0.23
C ASP A 361 63.60 -26.97 -0.61
N SER A 362 63.92 -25.82 -0.03
CA SER A 362 64.26 -24.53 -0.65
C SER A 362 63.13 -23.54 -0.95
N ALA A 363 62.91 -22.67 0.03
CA ALA A 363 62.34 -21.34 -0.13
C ALA A 363 63.41 -20.32 -0.61
N ARG A 364 63.03 -19.40 -1.51
CA ARG A 364 63.11 -17.95 -1.25
C ARG A 364 62.29 -17.13 -2.26
N PRO A 365 61.81 -15.93 -1.85
CA PRO A 365 60.75 -15.19 -2.49
C PRO A 365 61.29 -14.18 -3.52
N VAL A 366 60.54 -13.96 -4.59
CA VAL A 366 60.66 -12.73 -5.38
C VAL A 366 59.34 -12.00 -5.28
N ALA A 367 59.39 -10.90 -4.54
CA ALA A 367 58.39 -9.84 -4.63
C ALA A 367 58.38 -9.33 -6.08
N ALA A 368 57.26 -9.49 -6.76
CA ALA A 368 56.93 -8.70 -7.92
C ALA A 368 55.75 -7.81 -7.51
N GLU A 369 56.00 -6.51 -7.50
CA GLU A 369 54.95 -5.50 -7.60
C GLU A 369 53.93 -5.90 -8.66
N PRO A 370 52.63 -5.61 -8.47
CA PRO A 370 51.67 -5.76 -9.53
C PRO A 370 52.01 -4.72 -10.60
N ALA A 371 52.74 -5.15 -11.64
CA ALA A 371 52.80 -4.43 -12.88
C ALA A 371 51.35 -4.27 -13.37
N SER A 372 50.86 -3.04 -13.26
CA SER A 372 49.70 -2.53 -13.97
C SER A 372 49.99 -2.62 -15.47
N VAL A 373 49.85 -3.81 -16.04
CA VAL A 373 49.52 -3.94 -17.45
C VAL A 373 48.08 -3.47 -17.55
N GLY A 374 47.93 -2.19 -17.87
CA GLY A 374 46.72 -1.65 -18.46
C GLY A 374 46.39 -2.48 -19.69
N SER A 375 45.70 -3.59 -19.49
CA SER A 375 44.88 -4.19 -20.51
C SER A 375 43.69 -3.25 -20.64
N GLU A 376 43.79 -2.28 -21.55
CA GLU A 376 42.60 -1.72 -22.17
C GLU A 376 41.78 -2.91 -22.68
N ARG A 377 40.79 -3.35 -21.88
CA ARG A 377 39.77 -4.26 -22.35
C ARG A 377 39.05 -3.49 -23.46
N ALA A 378 39.41 -3.74 -24.72
CA ALA A 378 38.74 -3.08 -25.83
C ALA A 378 37.24 -3.40 -25.76
N ASP A 379 36.46 -2.36 -25.47
CA ASP A 379 35.05 -2.43 -25.08
C ASP A 379 34.17 -2.95 -26.22
N PHE A 380 33.41 -4.02 -25.95
CA PHE A 380 32.42 -4.57 -26.87
C PHE A 380 31.21 -3.63 -26.99
N LYS A 381 30.81 -3.29 -28.21
CA LYS A 381 29.71 -2.35 -28.48
C LYS A 381 28.45 -3.08 -28.96
N VAL A 382 27.31 -2.79 -28.37
CA VAL A 382 26.01 -3.34 -28.78
C VAL A 382 25.03 -2.21 -29.02
N LYS A 383 24.34 -2.24 -30.17
CA LYS A 383 23.19 -1.36 -30.45
C LYS A 383 21.98 -2.21 -30.80
N VAL A 384 20.83 -1.91 -30.20
CA VAL A 384 19.54 -2.52 -30.51
C VAL A 384 18.58 -1.41 -30.93
N GLU A 385 18.23 -1.38 -32.22
CA GLU A 385 17.36 -0.32 -32.77
C GLU A 385 15.92 -0.47 -32.26
N GLN A 386 15.41 -1.70 -32.14
CA GLN A 386 14.06 -1.96 -31.62
C GLN A 386 13.94 -3.31 -30.89
N ILE A 387 13.29 -3.30 -29.73
CA ILE A 387 12.81 -4.49 -29.03
C ILE A 387 11.28 -4.38 -28.97
N THR A 388 10.58 -5.45 -29.37
CA THR A 388 9.12 -5.54 -29.28
C THR A 388 8.71 -6.77 -28.50
N LEU A 389 7.78 -6.60 -27.57
CA LEU A 389 7.13 -7.65 -26.81
C LEU A 389 5.63 -7.55 -27.08
N ARG A 390 5.01 -8.66 -27.46
CA ARG A 390 3.58 -8.73 -27.77
C ARG A 390 2.92 -9.89 -27.03
N ARG A 391 1.75 -9.62 -26.44
CA ARG A 391 0.89 -10.64 -25.81
C ARG A 391 1.63 -11.47 -24.74
N ALA A 392 2.42 -10.83 -23.91
CA ALA A 392 3.13 -11.50 -22.83
C ALA A 392 2.26 -11.67 -21.59
N GLU A 393 2.49 -12.75 -20.86
CA GLU A 393 1.82 -13.13 -19.62
C GLU A 393 2.88 -13.47 -18.56
N LEU A 394 2.74 -12.89 -17.38
CA LEU A 394 3.59 -13.17 -16.24
C LEU A 394 2.73 -13.54 -15.04
N ALA A 395 2.94 -14.71 -14.48
CA ALA A 395 2.25 -15.17 -13.27
C ALA A 395 3.23 -15.27 -12.10
N PHE A 396 2.94 -14.54 -11.03
CA PHE A 396 3.68 -14.61 -9.76
C PHE A 396 2.81 -15.30 -8.71
N ARG A 397 3.24 -16.47 -8.24
CA ARG A 397 2.57 -17.23 -7.18
C ARG A 397 3.34 -17.03 -5.87
N ASP A 398 2.69 -16.42 -4.88
CA ASP A 398 3.26 -16.22 -3.55
C ASP A 398 2.61 -17.19 -2.55
N GLU A 399 3.42 -18.14 -2.06
CA GLU A 399 3.03 -19.14 -1.08
C GLU A 399 3.37 -18.72 0.37
N ALA A 400 4.12 -17.63 0.55
CA ALA A 400 4.45 -17.06 1.86
C ALA A 400 3.29 -16.23 2.46
N VAL A 401 2.31 -15.89 1.63
CA VAL A 401 1.15 -15.09 2.00
C VAL A 401 -0.09 -15.98 2.18
N LYS A 402 -0.95 -15.62 3.15
CA LYS A 402 -2.20 -16.34 3.44
C LYS A 402 -3.40 -15.40 3.23
N PRO A 403 -4.40 -15.77 2.40
CA PRO A 403 -4.43 -16.96 1.55
C PRO A 403 -3.35 -16.92 0.45
N LEU A 404 -2.99 -18.11 -0.06
CA LEU A 404 -2.07 -18.23 -1.19
C LEU A 404 -2.55 -17.36 -2.35
N THR A 405 -1.65 -16.56 -2.91
CA THR A 405 -2.02 -15.52 -3.87
C THR A 405 -1.27 -15.69 -5.18
N THR A 406 -2.00 -15.71 -6.30
CA THR A 406 -1.41 -15.66 -7.64
C THR A 406 -1.75 -14.33 -8.30
N LEU A 407 -0.73 -13.56 -8.66
CA LEU A 407 -0.83 -12.31 -9.38
C LEU A 407 -0.48 -12.56 -10.85
N ALA A 408 -1.45 -12.40 -11.75
CA ALA A 408 -1.24 -12.57 -13.18
C ALA A 408 -1.30 -11.21 -13.90
N ILE A 409 -0.21 -10.84 -14.57
CA ILE A 409 -0.15 -9.72 -15.51
C ILE A 409 -0.35 -10.30 -16.91
N THR A 410 -1.31 -9.78 -17.65
CA THR A 410 -1.72 -10.32 -18.97
C THR A 410 -1.67 -9.24 -20.04
N ASP A 411 -1.71 -9.65 -21.31
CA ASP A 411 -1.67 -8.76 -22.47
C ASP A 411 -0.52 -7.73 -22.42
N MET A 412 0.60 -8.10 -21.80
CA MET A 412 1.74 -7.20 -21.69
C MET A 412 2.37 -7.00 -23.07
N SER A 413 2.48 -5.74 -23.46
CA SER A 413 3.14 -5.32 -24.69
C SER A 413 4.15 -4.24 -24.37
N ALA A 414 5.35 -4.34 -24.93
CA ALA A 414 6.41 -3.37 -24.73
C ALA A 414 7.11 -3.07 -26.05
N ASP A 415 7.50 -1.81 -26.24
CA ASP A 415 8.38 -1.38 -27.32
C ASP A 415 9.51 -0.57 -26.69
N VAL A 416 10.76 -0.92 -27.00
CA VAL A 416 11.96 -0.19 -26.57
C VAL A 416 12.79 0.13 -27.81
N LYS A 417 13.29 1.36 -27.93
CA LYS A 417 14.07 1.81 -29.10
C LYS A 417 15.40 2.41 -28.70
N ASP A 418 16.38 2.24 -29.59
CA ASP A 418 17.70 2.86 -29.53
C ASP A 418 18.51 2.54 -28.26
N MET A 419 18.44 1.30 -27.80
CA MET A 419 19.28 0.84 -26.68
C MET A 419 20.72 0.63 -27.14
N SER A 420 21.69 1.15 -26.40
CA SER A 420 23.12 1.03 -26.71
C SER A 420 23.96 0.71 -25.48
N TRP A 421 25.01 -0.08 -25.68
CA TRP A 421 26.05 -0.36 -24.72
C TRP A 421 27.43 -0.16 -25.36
N PRO A 422 28.34 0.65 -24.78
CA PRO A 422 28.09 1.63 -23.73
C PRO A 422 26.96 2.62 -24.09
N VAL A 423 26.34 3.23 -23.09
CA VAL A 423 25.17 4.11 -23.27
C VAL A 423 25.58 5.35 -24.09
N ALA A 424 24.96 5.55 -25.26
CA ALA A 424 25.21 6.70 -26.14
C ALA A 424 24.07 7.74 -26.13
N GLY A 425 22.97 7.46 -25.41
CA GLY A 425 21.79 8.32 -25.31
C GLY A 425 20.63 7.62 -24.62
N PRO A 426 19.50 8.33 -24.41
CA PRO A 426 18.33 7.76 -23.77
C PRO A 426 17.60 6.78 -24.70
N ALA A 427 17.21 5.62 -24.17
CA ALA A 427 16.36 4.65 -24.85
C ALA A 427 14.89 4.99 -24.59
N THR A 428 14.08 5.11 -25.65
CA THR A 428 12.64 5.37 -25.49
C THR A 428 11.89 4.05 -25.27
N PHE A 429 10.86 4.07 -24.42
CA PHE A 429 10.05 2.89 -24.15
C PHE A 429 8.56 3.21 -24.07
N SER A 430 7.73 2.23 -24.42
CA SER A 430 6.31 2.21 -24.11
C SER A 430 5.88 0.83 -23.65
N VAL A 431 5.14 0.74 -22.56
CA VAL A 431 4.64 -0.52 -21.99
C VAL A 431 3.14 -0.40 -21.75
N SER A 432 2.36 -1.41 -22.13
CA SER A 432 0.95 -1.56 -21.77
C SER A 432 0.73 -2.94 -21.17
N MET A 433 -0.01 -3.03 -20.07
CA MET A 433 -0.29 -4.30 -19.40
C MET A 433 -1.65 -4.28 -18.72
N LYS A 434 -2.32 -5.44 -18.66
CA LYS A 434 -3.50 -5.65 -17.82
C LYS A 434 -3.08 -6.14 -16.45
N MET A 435 -3.58 -5.47 -15.41
CA MET A 435 -3.29 -5.78 -14.02
C MET A 435 -4.10 -7.01 -13.55
N PRO A 436 -3.69 -7.67 -12.44
CA PRO A 436 -4.45 -8.78 -11.88
C PRO A 436 -5.92 -8.39 -11.64
N LYS A 437 -6.85 -9.27 -12.05
CA LYS A 437 -8.31 -9.10 -11.96
C LYS A 437 -8.91 -7.97 -12.82
N SER A 438 -8.46 -6.73 -12.69
CA SER A 438 -8.92 -5.61 -13.52
C SER A 438 -7.90 -4.48 -13.62
N GLY A 439 -8.05 -3.67 -14.67
CA GLY A 439 -7.32 -2.44 -14.88
C GLY A 439 -6.22 -2.54 -15.93
N ARG A 440 -5.86 -1.39 -16.51
CA ARG A 440 -4.80 -1.26 -17.49
C ARG A 440 -3.80 -0.21 -17.04
N VAL A 441 -2.52 -0.57 -17.12
CA VAL A 441 -1.39 0.34 -16.92
C VAL A 441 -0.76 0.64 -18.27
N GLU A 442 -0.50 1.91 -18.53
CA GLU A 442 0.34 2.38 -19.63
C GLU A 442 1.50 3.20 -19.08
N LEU A 443 2.71 2.91 -19.56
CA LEU A 443 3.94 3.63 -19.23
C LEU A 443 4.60 4.09 -20.54
N LYS A 444 5.00 5.35 -20.65
CA LYS A 444 5.71 5.88 -21.84
C LYS A 444 6.80 6.83 -21.38
N GLY A 445 8.01 6.68 -21.89
CA GLY A 445 9.12 7.48 -21.39
C GLY A 445 10.45 7.22 -22.07
N ALA A 446 11.50 7.71 -21.44
CA ALA A 446 12.89 7.54 -21.84
C ALA A 446 13.74 7.15 -20.63
N VAL A 447 14.71 6.27 -20.83
CA VAL A 447 15.61 5.78 -19.78
C VAL A 447 17.07 5.83 -20.24
N THR A 448 17.93 6.33 -19.36
CA THR A 448 19.39 6.26 -19.46
C THR A 448 19.86 5.33 -18.36
N PRO A 449 20.43 4.14 -18.65
CA PRO A 449 20.78 3.17 -17.61
C PRO A 449 21.97 3.58 -16.73
N VAL A 450 22.94 4.33 -17.27
CA VAL A 450 24.18 4.70 -16.57
C VAL A 450 24.59 6.14 -16.95
N PRO A 451 24.59 7.11 -16.01
CA PRO A 451 23.93 7.03 -14.70
C PRO A 451 22.43 6.79 -14.87
N PHE A 452 21.78 6.19 -13.87
CA PHE A 452 20.37 5.84 -13.99
C PHE A 452 19.50 7.11 -13.92
N ASP A 453 18.79 7.38 -15.00
CA ASP A 453 17.88 8.50 -15.18
C ASP A 453 16.67 8.01 -15.99
N ILE A 454 15.46 8.21 -15.48
CA ILE A 454 14.23 7.81 -16.16
C ILE A 454 13.15 8.89 -16.02
N ASP A 455 12.65 9.33 -17.19
CA ASP A 455 11.51 10.22 -17.34
C ASP A 455 10.35 9.43 -17.95
N PHE A 456 9.21 9.34 -17.26
CA PHE A 456 8.07 8.58 -17.77
C PHE A 456 6.71 9.11 -17.32
N GLU A 457 5.76 9.03 -18.23
CA GLU A 457 4.34 9.17 -17.94
C GLU A 457 3.75 7.79 -17.60
N SER A 458 2.92 7.75 -16.56
CA SER A 458 2.18 6.56 -16.15
C SER A 458 0.69 6.85 -16.04
N THR A 459 -0.10 5.97 -16.64
CA THR A 459 -1.56 6.01 -16.61
C THR A 459 -2.09 4.70 -16.04
N LEU A 460 -2.94 4.76 -15.03
CA LEU A 460 -3.73 3.64 -14.53
C LEU A 460 -5.22 3.93 -14.74
N ARG A 461 -5.93 2.95 -15.30
CA ARG A 461 -7.39 2.98 -15.43
C ARG A 461 -8.01 1.71 -14.87
N ASP A 462 -9.07 1.86 -14.08
CA ASP A 462 -9.88 0.77 -13.54
C ASP A 462 -9.10 -0.32 -12.78
N GLY A 463 -8.00 0.07 -12.12
CA GLY A 463 -7.21 -0.82 -11.28
C GLY A 463 -7.98 -1.22 -10.03
N THR A 464 -7.78 -2.44 -9.54
CA THR A 464 -8.38 -2.87 -8.28
C THR A 464 -7.35 -3.37 -7.27
N VAL A 465 -7.67 -3.20 -5.99
CA VAL A 465 -6.80 -3.54 -4.85
C VAL A 465 -7.01 -4.96 -4.33
N GLU A 466 -8.13 -5.62 -4.67
CA GLU A 466 -8.47 -6.92 -4.07
C GLU A 466 -7.41 -8.02 -4.27
N PRO A 467 -6.71 -8.13 -5.42
CA PRO A 467 -5.61 -9.09 -5.58
C PRO A 467 -4.44 -8.88 -4.59
N PHE A 468 -4.30 -7.66 -4.05
CA PHE A 468 -3.22 -7.28 -3.15
C PHE A 468 -3.64 -7.30 -1.67
N GLN A 469 -4.91 -7.58 -1.38
CA GLN A 469 -5.46 -7.65 -0.02
C GLN A 469 -4.61 -8.52 0.94
N PRO A 470 -4.09 -9.71 0.52
CA PRO A 470 -3.31 -10.56 1.42
C PRO A 470 -1.95 -9.98 1.84
N TYR A 471 -1.47 -8.94 1.15
CA TYR A 471 -0.23 -8.23 1.47
C TYR A 471 -0.44 -7.04 2.43
N MET A 472 -1.68 -6.71 2.78
CA MET A 472 -1.99 -5.56 3.62
C MET A 472 -2.03 -5.97 5.11
N PRO A 473 -1.38 -5.22 6.01
CA PRO A 473 -1.33 -5.54 7.45
C PRO A 473 -2.60 -5.11 8.19
N VAL A 474 -3.77 -5.24 7.56
CA VAL A 474 -5.06 -4.80 8.10
C VAL A 474 -6.14 -5.84 7.83
N LYS A 475 -7.11 -5.94 8.74
CA LYS A 475 -8.23 -6.90 8.64
C LYS A 475 -9.31 -6.40 7.68
N ALA A 476 -9.39 -5.09 7.47
CA ALA A 476 -10.37 -4.48 6.60
C ALA A 476 -10.20 -4.92 5.14
N ARG A 477 -11.31 -5.22 4.47
CA ARG A 477 -11.33 -5.48 3.02
C ARG A 477 -11.68 -4.22 2.25
N PHE A 478 -10.98 -3.99 1.15
CA PHE A 478 -11.17 -2.84 0.29
C PHE A 478 -11.67 -3.25 -1.09
N ALA A 479 -12.55 -2.43 -1.66
CA ALA A 479 -12.97 -2.51 -3.05
C ALA A 479 -13.05 -1.10 -3.65
N GLY A 480 -12.85 -0.96 -4.96
CA GLY A 480 -12.94 0.32 -5.67
C GLY A 480 -12.18 0.31 -6.99
N SER A 481 -12.45 1.30 -7.84
CA SER A 481 -11.71 1.54 -9.10
C SER A 481 -10.66 2.62 -8.86
N PHE A 482 -9.39 2.24 -8.94
CA PHE A 482 -8.22 3.11 -8.76
C PHE A 482 -7.71 3.60 -10.11
N ASN A 483 -7.47 4.90 -10.20
CA ASN A 483 -7.05 5.57 -11.40
C ASN A 483 -5.94 6.59 -11.09
N ALA A 484 -5.00 6.73 -12.01
CA ALA A 484 -3.88 7.64 -11.86
C ALA A 484 -3.43 8.19 -13.22
N ASP A 485 -3.03 9.45 -13.22
CA ASP A 485 -2.29 10.10 -14.30
C ASP A 485 -1.08 10.80 -13.67
N SER A 486 0.14 10.39 -14.00
CA SER A 486 1.32 11.05 -13.47
C SER A 486 2.49 11.10 -14.44
N ARG A 487 3.30 12.15 -14.32
CA ARG A 487 4.61 12.30 -14.93
C ARG A 487 5.66 12.19 -13.83
N ASN A 488 6.62 11.30 -14.03
CA ASN A 488 7.60 10.93 -13.05
C ASN A 488 9.00 11.12 -13.64
N HIS A 489 9.92 11.57 -12.81
CA HIS A 489 11.35 11.68 -13.14
C HIS A 489 12.15 11.14 -11.96
N VAL A 490 12.95 10.12 -12.19
CA VAL A 490 13.73 9.43 -11.16
C VAL A 490 15.18 9.35 -11.59
N THR A 491 16.08 9.83 -10.73
CA THR A 491 17.52 9.74 -10.94
C THR A 491 18.20 9.06 -9.77
N LEU A 492 19.24 8.29 -10.08
CA LEU A 492 20.13 7.69 -9.09
C LEU A 492 21.56 8.06 -9.46
N ASP A 493 22.08 9.09 -8.79
CA ASP A 493 23.44 9.59 -8.96
C ASP A 493 24.25 9.33 -7.68
N ASN A 494 25.38 8.61 -7.80
CA ASN A 494 26.26 8.27 -6.67
C ASN A 494 25.53 7.68 -5.44
N GLY A 495 24.51 6.84 -5.68
CA GLY A 495 23.69 6.23 -4.62
C GLY A 495 22.62 7.15 -4.01
N LYS A 496 22.53 8.41 -4.45
CA LYS A 496 21.49 9.36 -4.03
C LYS A 496 20.28 9.27 -4.98
N LEU A 497 19.18 8.75 -4.46
CA LEU A 497 17.89 8.69 -5.16
C LEU A 497 17.20 10.06 -5.09
N THR A 498 16.85 10.63 -6.24
CA THR A 498 15.87 11.72 -6.33
C THR A 498 14.70 11.29 -7.19
N ALA A 499 13.48 11.58 -6.74
CA ALA A 499 12.26 11.22 -7.46
C ALA A 499 11.30 12.39 -7.42
N THR A 500 10.74 12.75 -8.57
CA THR A 500 9.65 13.71 -8.67
C THR A 500 8.46 13.06 -9.34
N SER A 501 7.26 13.37 -8.88
CA SER A 501 6.00 12.89 -9.46
C SER A 501 4.98 14.02 -9.46
N ARG A 502 4.40 14.29 -10.63
CA ARG A 502 3.32 15.27 -10.79
C ARG A 502 2.12 14.65 -11.45
N GLY A 503 0.92 14.93 -10.95
CA GLY A 503 -0.26 14.29 -11.52
C GLY A 503 -1.53 14.43 -10.71
N ARG A 504 -2.44 13.47 -10.94
CA ARG A 504 -3.69 13.31 -10.20
C ARG A 504 -4.01 11.84 -10.02
N ASN A 505 -4.63 11.52 -8.89
CA ASN A 505 -5.13 10.18 -8.59
C ASN A 505 -6.60 10.28 -8.20
N TRP A 506 -7.40 9.30 -8.56
CA TRP A 506 -8.76 9.22 -8.03
C TRP A 506 -9.21 7.77 -7.85
N ILE A 507 -10.10 7.60 -6.88
CA ILE A 507 -10.75 6.34 -6.57
C ILE A 507 -12.24 6.53 -6.76
N ASP A 508 -12.86 5.73 -7.61
CA ASP A 508 -14.30 5.71 -7.81
C ASP A 508 -14.92 4.50 -7.08
N LYS A 509 -16.10 4.70 -6.48
CA LYS A 509 -16.92 3.67 -5.82
C LYS A 509 -16.17 2.85 -4.76
N PHE A 510 -15.43 3.52 -3.87
CA PHE A 510 -14.71 2.85 -2.82
C PHE A 510 -15.66 2.28 -1.77
N ALA A 511 -15.35 1.09 -1.27
CA ALA A 511 -16.05 0.46 -0.16
C ALA A 511 -15.06 -0.25 0.78
N LEU A 512 -15.30 -0.07 2.07
CA LEU A 512 -14.58 -0.68 3.19
C LEU A 512 -15.52 -1.68 3.87
N PHE A 513 -15.08 -2.93 4.01
CA PHE A 513 -15.84 -3.99 4.65
C PHE A 513 -15.10 -4.50 5.89
N ALA A 514 -15.85 -4.72 6.98
CA ALA A 514 -15.36 -5.49 8.10
C ALA A 514 -15.14 -6.96 7.71
N PRO A 515 -14.25 -7.69 8.41
CA PRO A 515 -14.01 -9.12 8.13
C PRO A 515 -15.31 -9.93 8.22
N GLY A 516 -15.65 -10.62 7.12
CA GLY A 516 -16.85 -11.47 7.07
C GLY A 516 -18.17 -10.75 6.81
N GLU A 517 -18.19 -9.42 6.71
CA GLU A 517 -19.40 -8.64 6.42
C GLU A 517 -19.58 -8.38 4.92
N THR A 518 -20.84 -8.34 4.47
CA THR A 518 -21.23 -7.99 3.09
C THR A 518 -21.70 -6.54 2.96
N THR A 519 -22.08 -5.91 4.07
CA THR A 519 -22.45 -4.49 4.14
C THR A 519 -21.19 -3.65 4.39
N PRO A 520 -20.94 -2.59 3.60
CA PRO A 520 -19.77 -1.75 3.81
C PRO A 520 -19.92 -0.91 5.10
N THR A 521 -18.86 -0.87 5.90
CA THR A 521 -18.76 -0.01 7.10
C THR A 521 -18.51 1.45 6.71
N ALA A 522 -17.82 1.66 5.60
CA ALA A 522 -17.63 2.98 4.99
C ALA A 522 -17.61 2.85 3.46
N ARG A 523 -18.15 3.84 2.76
CA ARG A 523 -18.09 3.93 1.29
C ARG A 523 -18.06 5.39 0.84
N PHE A 524 -17.59 5.63 -0.38
CA PHE A 524 -17.70 6.94 -1.02
C PHE A 524 -17.75 6.81 -2.54
N ASP A 525 -18.42 7.76 -3.19
CA ASP A 525 -18.56 7.74 -4.66
C ASP A 525 -17.23 8.08 -5.32
N ARG A 526 -16.49 9.07 -4.79
CA ARG A 526 -15.20 9.47 -5.33
C ARG A 526 -14.28 10.09 -4.29
N LEU A 527 -13.00 9.72 -4.32
CA LEU A 527 -11.89 10.44 -3.70
C LEU A 527 -10.93 10.89 -4.80
N ALA A 528 -10.76 12.20 -4.99
CA ALA A 528 -9.86 12.78 -5.98
C ALA A 528 -8.72 13.55 -5.30
N LEU A 529 -7.50 13.32 -5.77
CA LEU A 529 -6.28 14.04 -5.38
C LEU A 529 -5.76 14.73 -6.65
N ASP A 530 -6.03 16.02 -6.78
CA ASP A 530 -5.68 16.83 -7.95
C ASP A 530 -4.45 17.71 -7.67
N GLY A 531 -3.58 17.83 -8.67
CA GLY A 531 -2.37 18.65 -8.58
C GLY A 531 -1.37 18.14 -7.55
N ILE A 532 -1.09 16.84 -7.58
CA ILE A 532 -0.03 16.19 -6.82
C ILE A 532 1.32 16.73 -7.33
N ASP A 533 2.19 17.20 -6.44
CA ASP A 533 3.58 17.57 -6.70
C ASP A 533 4.45 16.99 -5.57
N PHE A 534 5.08 15.86 -5.87
CA PHE A 534 5.95 15.13 -4.96
C PHE A 534 7.40 15.28 -5.39
N SER A 535 8.29 15.55 -4.44
CA SER A 535 9.74 15.60 -4.65
C SER A 535 10.44 14.95 -3.46
N TRP A 536 10.98 13.74 -3.65
CA TRP A 536 11.76 13.05 -2.65
C TRP A 536 13.22 13.54 -2.62
N PRO A 537 13.83 13.76 -1.43
CA PRO A 537 13.27 13.73 -0.08
C PRO A 537 12.89 15.14 0.43
N LYS A 538 12.34 16.01 -0.41
CA LYS A 538 12.07 17.42 -0.07
C LYS A 538 10.67 17.63 0.49
N TYR A 539 9.63 17.31 -0.29
CA TYR A 539 8.25 17.65 0.03
C TYR A 539 7.23 16.74 -0.67
N ALA A 540 6.01 16.73 -0.15
CA ALA A 540 4.81 16.18 -0.78
C ALA A 540 3.70 17.23 -0.74
N ARG A 541 3.22 17.65 -1.91
CA ARG A 541 2.14 18.63 -2.03
C ARG A 541 0.97 18.07 -2.83
N VAL A 542 -0.23 18.47 -2.46
CA VAL A 542 -1.44 18.23 -3.26
C VAL A 542 -2.28 19.50 -3.28
N SER A 543 -2.70 19.91 -4.47
CA SER A 543 -3.46 21.16 -4.63
C SER A 543 -4.87 21.03 -4.07
N LYS A 544 -5.55 19.91 -4.36
CA LYS A 544 -6.92 19.65 -3.87
C LYS A 544 -7.14 18.17 -3.57
N ILE A 545 -7.71 17.87 -2.40
CA ILE A 545 -8.29 16.58 -2.05
C ILE A 545 -9.81 16.77 -1.99
N ALA A 546 -10.57 15.99 -2.75
CA ALA A 546 -12.03 16.05 -2.76
C ALA A 546 -12.63 14.67 -2.48
N LEU A 547 -13.48 14.57 -1.46
CA LEU A 547 -14.23 13.38 -1.09
C LEU A 547 -15.72 13.62 -1.30
N THR A 548 -16.33 12.90 -2.24
CA THR A 548 -17.73 13.08 -2.63
C THR A 548 -18.59 11.94 -2.09
N LYS A 549 -19.69 12.33 -1.41
CA LYS A 549 -20.70 11.43 -0.83
C LYS A 549 -20.10 10.33 0.05
N PRO A 550 -19.23 10.64 1.03
CA PRO A 550 -18.83 9.65 2.01
C PRO A 550 -20.03 9.23 2.85
N ASP A 551 -20.16 7.93 3.08
CA ASP A 551 -21.18 7.32 3.92
C ASP A 551 -20.49 6.38 4.91
N VAL A 552 -20.47 6.77 6.19
CA VAL A 552 -19.68 6.09 7.22
C VAL A 552 -20.55 5.73 8.41
N ARG A 553 -20.47 4.47 8.85
CA ARG A 553 -21.09 4.01 10.10
C ARG A 553 -20.04 3.95 11.21
N VAL A 554 -20.16 4.84 12.18
CA VAL A 554 -19.28 4.89 13.36
C VAL A 554 -20.02 4.28 14.54
N GLU A 555 -19.51 3.17 15.06
CA GLU A 555 -20.10 2.47 16.19
C GLU A 555 -19.12 2.47 17.37
N ARG A 556 -19.61 2.91 18.54
CA ARG A 556 -18.92 2.76 19.83
C ARG A 556 -19.54 1.58 20.55
N ASP A 557 -18.72 0.57 20.85
CA ASP A 557 -19.16 -0.64 21.54
C ASP A 557 -19.39 -0.41 23.04
N LYS A 558 -19.86 -1.45 23.74
CA LYS A 558 -20.14 -1.39 25.19
C LYS A 558 -18.89 -1.11 26.03
N ASP A 559 -17.71 -1.47 25.53
CA ASP A 559 -16.41 -1.23 26.18
C ASP A 559 -15.89 0.18 25.88
N GLY A 560 -16.65 0.98 25.12
CA GLY A 560 -16.32 2.34 24.74
C GLY A 560 -15.36 2.45 23.55
N ALA A 561 -14.98 1.34 22.92
CA ALA A 561 -14.08 1.30 21.78
C ALA A 561 -14.81 1.55 20.45
N ILE A 562 -14.15 2.25 19.53
CA ILE A 562 -14.69 2.56 18.20
C ILE A 562 -14.41 1.41 17.23
N SER A 563 -15.46 0.85 16.62
CA SER A 563 -15.38 -0.32 15.74
C SER A 563 -14.46 -0.11 14.53
N LEU A 564 -14.43 1.09 13.92
CA LEU A 564 -13.51 1.38 12.80
C LEU A 564 -12.04 1.19 13.19
N ARG A 565 -11.65 1.50 14.43
CA ARG A 565 -10.25 1.38 14.88
C ARG A 565 -9.79 -0.08 14.86
N LYS A 566 -10.69 -1.03 15.13
CA LYS A 566 -10.40 -2.47 15.11
C LYS A 566 -10.11 -3.00 13.71
N LEU A 567 -10.61 -2.33 12.66
CA LEU A 567 -10.41 -2.73 11.25
C LEU A 567 -8.97 -2.52 10.76
N PHE A 568 -8.30 -1.52 11.33
CA PHE A 568 -6.93 -1.13 10.98
C PHE A 568 -5.88 -1.59 12.02
N ALA A 569 -6.31 -2.34 13.05
CA ALA A 569 -5.38 -2.96 13.97
C ALA A 569 -4.59 -4.06 13.25
N SER A 570 -3.26 -3.99 13.32
CA SER A 570 -2.37 -5.00 12.77
C SER A 570 -2.60 -6.34 13.47
N ASP A 571 -2.58 -7.43 12.71
CA ASP A 571 -2.67 -8.77 13.29
C ASP A 571 -1.35 -9.04 14.04
N PRO A 572 -1.36 -9.35 15.35
CA PRO A 572 -0.14 -9.62 16.12
C PRO A 572 0.60 -10.90 15.69
N ALA A 573 0.21 -11.52 14.58
CA ALA A 573 0.71 -12.81 14.12
C ALA A 573 1.97 -12.74 13.22
N LYS A 574 2.60 -11.56 13.04
CA LYS A 574 3.89 -11.44 12.34
C LYS A 574 4.81 -10.45 13.06
N GLY A 575 5.36 -10.89 14.19
CA GLY A 575 6.39 -10.20 14.96
C GLY A 575 6.26 -10.58 16.44
N ASP A 576 7.28 -11.25 16.98
CA ASP A 576 7.46 -11.60 18.40
C ASP A 576 6.77 -12.86 18.94
N ALA A 577 6.68 -13.92 18.12
CA ALA A 577 6.61 -15.29 18.64
C ALA A 577 8.02 -15.85 18.96
N ALA A 578 8.80 -15.13 19.77
CA ALA A 578 10.03 -15.63 20.38
C ALA A 578 10.42 -14.80 21.61
N LYS A 579 9.57 -14.84 22.65
CA LYS A 579 9.88 -14.76 24.09
C LYS A 579 8.64 -14.31 24.86
N SER A 580 7.79 -15.26 25.24
CA SER A 580 6.97 -15.16 26.45
C SER A 580 6.36 -16.52 26.78
N ASP A 581 7.23 -17.48 27.08
CA ASP A 581 6.86 -18.59 27.97
C ASP A 581 7.81 -18.54 29.16
N ALA A 582 7.42 -17.76 30.18
CA ALA A 582 7.85 -17.96 31.55
C ALA A 582 6.89 -17.25 32.52
N ALA A 583 6.05 -18.09 33.14
CA ALA A 583 5.52 -17.93 34.50
C ALA A 583 4.52 -16.79 34.78
N LYS A 584 3.23 -17.15 34.74
CA LYS A 584 2.32 -16.82 35.83
C LYS A 584 2.74 -17.60 37.09
N ARG A 585 3.23 -16.90 38.11
CA ARG A 585 3.09 -17.28 39.52
C ARG A 585 2.89 -16.03 40.35
N ASP A 586 1.90 -16.10 41.23
CA ASP A 586 1.57 -15.15 42.28
C ASP A 586 2.76 -14.90 43.22
N ALA A 587 3.03 -13.62 43.54
CA ALA A 587 3.43 -13.08 44.86
C ALA A 587 3.84 -11.59 44.73
N PRO A 588 3.78 -10.79 45.81
CA PRO A 588 3.44 -9.37 45.76
C PRO A 588 4.61 -8.42 45.47
N GLN A 589 4.19 -7.26 44.94
CA GLN A 589 4.88 -5.98 44.83
C GLN A 589 5.82 -5.64 46.01
N PRO A 590 7.03 -5.13 45.73
CA PRO A 590 7.70 -4.17 46.59
C PRO A 590 7.63 -2.75 45.99
N GLU A 591 7.54 -1.79 46.90
CA GLU A 591 7.53 -0.34 46.68
C GLU A 591 8.74 0.16 45.86
N PRO A 592 8.61 1.28 45.13
CA PRO A 592 9.72 1.89 44.41
C PRO A 592 10.62 2.68 45.36
N GLN A 593 11.87 2.23 45.52
CA GLN A 593 12.95 3.02 46.10
C GLN A 593 13.68 3.86 45.05
N THR A 594 13.88 5.11 45.43
CA THR A 594 14.58 6.21 44.76
C THR A 594 16.10 6.02 44.70
N ASP A 595 16.69 6.74 43.73
CA ASP A 595 18.07 7.25 43.63
C ASP A 595 19.20 6.39 43.03
N SER A 596 19.40 6.53 41.71
CA SER A 596 20.62 7.17 41.15
C SER A 596 20.57 7.32 39.62
N PRO A 597 21.28 8.31 39.06
CA PRO A 597 20.83 9.07 37.89
C PRO A 597 21.10 8.35 36.57
N ALA A 598 20.04 8.25 35.75
CA ALA A 598 20.15 7.89 34.36
C ALA A 598 20.93 8.97 33.61
N ALA A 599 22.09 8.57 33.08
CA ALA A 599 22.75 9.26 31.98
C ALA A 599 21.77 9.45 30.83
N ASP A 600 21.82 10.64 30.22
CA ASP A 600 21.00 11.15 29.13
C ASP A 600 20.52 10.08 28.13
N ALA A 601 19.36 9.48 28.43
CA ALA A 601 18.50 8.90 27.40
C ALA A 601 17.64 10.04 26.87
N GLN A 602 18.22 10.75 25.91
CA GLN A 602 17.52 11.73 25.07
C GLN A 602 16.20 11.10 24.58
N PRO A 603 15.02 11.70 24.86
CA PRO A 603 13.76 11.10 24.46
C PRO A 603 13.76 10.94 22.94
N ALA A 604 13.55 9.71 22.48
CA ALA A 604 13.38 9.41 21.07
C ALA A 604 12.27 10.32 20.52
N GLN A 605 12.65 11.25 19.65
CA GLN A 605 11.70 12.12 18.95
C GLN A 605 10.67 11.22 18.24
N PRO A 606 9.36 11.47 18.37
CA PRO A 606 8.35 10.75 17.62
C PRO A 606 8.65 10.92 16.13
N GLY A 607 8.75 9.80 15.40
CA GLY A 607 9.14 9.76 13.99
C GLY A 607 8.25 10.61 13.08
N GLY A 608 8.62 11.87 12.91
CA GLY A 608 8.06 12.73 11.87
C GLY A 608 8.50 12.23 10.49
N LEU A 609 7.61 12.32 9.50
CA LEU A 609 7.96 12.06 8.11
C LEU A 609 9.16 12.95 7.72
N PRO A 610 10.19 12.44 7.03
CA PRO A 610 11.41 13.19 6.71
C PRO A 610 11.20 14.33 5.69
N ILE A 611 9.95 14.63 5.32
CA ILE A 611 9.57 15.58 4.28
C ILE A 611 8.40 16.45 4.75
N SER A 612 8.31 17.68 4.23
CA SER A 612 7.14 18.54 4.47
C SER A 612 5.94 18.10 3.62
N VAL A 613 4.81 17.87 4.26
CA VAL A 613 3.50 17.63 3.63
C VAL A 613 2.66 18.91 3.63
N GLU A 614 2.08 19.26 2.48
CA GLU A 614 1.16 20.40 2.32
C GLU A 614 -0.08 19.99 1.48
N ILE A 615 -1.26 20.42 1.90
CA ILE A 615 -2.55 20.21 1.24
C ILE A 615 -3.19 21.58 1.03
N GLY A 616 -3.33 21.98 -0.24
CA GLY A 616 -3.88 23.29 -0.62
C GLY A 616 -5.34 23.44 -0.19
N MET A 617 -6.18 22.45 -0.55
CA MET A 617 -7.59 22.42 -0.17
C MET A 617 -8.04 20.97 0.07
N LEU A 618 -8.74 20.71 1.17
CA LEU A 618 -9.44 19.45 1.44
C LEU A 618 -10.94 19.74 1.50
N VAL A 619 -11.72 19.07 0.66
CA VAL A 619 -13.18 19.26 0.56
C VAL A 619 -13.89 17.93 0.76
N ILE A 620 -14.91 17.93 1.62
CA ILE A 620 -15.89 16.85 1.71
C ILE A 620 -17.24 17.41 1.23
N GLN A 621 -17.91 16.69 0.33
CA GLN A 621 -19.18 17.11 -0.26
C GLN A 621 -20.25 16.06 -0.02
N GLU A 622 -21.44 16.50 0.42
CA GLU A 622 -22.62 15.65 0.60
C GLU A 622 -22.36 14.42 1.51
N GLY A 623 -21.60 14.60 2.58
CA GLY A 623 -21.29 13.53 3.52
C GLY A 623 -22.49 13.08 4.35
N HIS A 624 -22.50 11.78 4.64
CA HIS A 624 -23.43 11.11 5.51
C HIS A 624 -22.64 10.30 6.56
N ALA A 625 -23.06 10.36 7.81
CA ALA A 625 -22.53 9.51 8.85
C ALA A 625 -23.63 9.08 9.80
N GLN A 626 -23.59 7.82 10.24
CA GLN A 626 -24.43 7.32 11.31
C GLN A 626 -23.55 7.02 12.51
N PHE A 627 -23.81 7.67 13.64
CA PHE A 627 -23.16 7.41 14.91
C PHE A 627 -24.07 6.54 15.77
N VAL A 628 -23.52 5.44 16.29
CA VAL A 628 -24.21 4.50 17.19
C VAL A 628 -23.35 4.33 18.44
N ASP A 629 -23.80 4.84 19.58
CA ASP A 629 -23.16 4.61 20.87
C ASP A 629 -23.93 3.54 21.66
N ARG A 630 -23.27 2.40 21.90
CA ARG A 630 -23.82 1.29 22.68
C ARG A 630 -23.37 1.27 24.15
N THR A 631 -22.63 2.29 24.60
CA THR A 631 -22.35 2.49 26.02
C THR A 631 -23.61 2.91 26.79
N THR A 632 -24.63 3.44 26.10
CA THR A 632 -25.94 3.79 26.66
C THR A 632 -26.99 2.69 26.42
N ALA A 633 -28.00 2.64 27.28
CA ALA A 633 -29.18 1.79 27.12
C ALA A 633 -30.46 2.63 27.29
N PRO A 634 -31.28 2.83 26.24
CA PRO A 634 -31.10 2.35 24.87
C PRO A 634 -29.86 2.96 24.16
N PRO A 635 -29.37 2.35 23.06
CA PRO A 635 -28.25 2.92 22.30
C PRO A 635 -28.59 4.31 21.76
N PHE A 636 -27.66 5.24 21.88
CA PHE A 636 -27.77 6.55 21.26
C PHE A 636 -27.46 6.40 19.76
N ILE A 637 -28.40 6.82 18.92
CA ILE A 637 -28.25 6.75 17.46
C ILE A 637 -28.50 8.14 16.92
N GLU A 638 -27.52 8.67 16.19
CA GLU A 638 -27.66 9.94 15.51
C GLU A 638 -27.13 9.91 14.09
N THR A 639 -27.76 10.70 13.23
CA THR A 639 -27.40 10.79 11.81
C THR A 639 -26.92 12.20 11.49
N ILE A 640 -25.77 12.26 10.84
CA ILE A 640 -25.21 13.47 10.25
C ILE A 640 -25.43 13.36 8.75
N SER A 641 -26.09 14.35 8.16
CA SER A 641 -26.36 14.42 6.73
C SER A 641 -25.93 15.75 6.16
N ARG A 642 -25.75 15.82 4.84
CA ARG A 642 -25.29 17.03 4.13
C ARG A 642 -23.99 17.59 4.72
N PHE A 643 -23.13 16.72 5.25
CA PHE A 643 -21.86 17.12 5.82
C PHE A 643 -20.95 17.65 4.72
N ALA A 644 -20.62 18.94 4.81
CA ALA A 644 -19.69 19.62 3.95
C ALA A 644 -18.54 20.16 4.79
N LEU A 645 -17.30 19.85 4.41
CA LEU A 645 -16.09 20.34 5.08
C LEU A 645 -15.18 20.97 4.05
N THR A 646 -14.60 22.12 4.35
CA THR A 646 -13.52 22.74 3.58
C THR A 646 -12.39 23.09 4.54
N ILE A 647 -11.18 22.60 4.25
CA ILE A 647 -9.95 22.98 4.94
C ILE A 647 -8.99 23.54 3.90
N GLU A 648 -8.49 24.76 4.10
CA GLU A 648 -7.55 25.43 3.20
C GLU A 648 -6.19 25.63 3.86
N GLY A 649 -5.12 25.24 3.18
CA GLY A 649 -3.74 25.52 3.61
C GLY A 649 -3.21 24.62 4.73
N LEU A 650 -3.59 23.35 4.76
CA LEU A 650 -3.09 22.39 5.76
C LEU A 650 -1.61 22.06 5.49
N SER A 651 -0.75 22.29 6.47
CA SER A 651 0.70 22.10 6.32
C SER A 651 1.31 21.50 7.56
N SER A 652 2.25 20.58 7.37
CA SER A 652 3.10 20.02 8.43
C SER A 652 4.24 20.96 8.88
N ILE A 653 4.42 22.09 8.20
CA ILE A 653 5.42 23.09 8.56
C ILE A 653 4.94 23.86 9.81
N PRO A 654 5.71 23.89 10.91
CA PRO A 654 5.32 24.58 12.13
C PRO A 654 4.97 26.05 11.91
N GLY A 655 3.92 26.53 12.60
CA GLY A 655 3.45 27.91 12.53
C GLY A 655 2.50 28.21 11.35
N ARG A 656 2.24 27.25 10.46
CA ARG A 656 1.23 27.40 9.41
C ARG A 656 -0.16 27.07 9.93
N ARG A 657 -1.10 28.00 9.74
CA ARG A 657 -2.52 27.83 10.08
C ARG A 657 -3.32 27.49 8.84
N ALA A 658 -4.29 26.60 9.01
CA ALA A 658 -5.27 26.22 8.00
C ALA A 658 -6.63 26.79 8.36
N ARG A 659 -7.38 27.29 7.37
CA ARG A 659 -8.77 27.73 7.58
C ARG A 659 -9.69 26.54 7.46
N VAL A 660 -10.62 26.39 8.40
CA VAL A 660 -11.64 25.34 8.39
C VAL A 660 -13.02 25.95 8.34
N ALA A 661 -13.91 25.36 7.53
CA ALA A 661 -15.32 25.65 7.50
C ALA A 661 -16.09 24.35 7.31
N THR A 662 -17.13 24.12 8.11
CA THR A 662 -17.98 22.92 7.98
C THR A 662 -19.43 23.26 8.20
N GLN A 663 -20.31 22.54 7.49
CA GLN A 663 -21.75 22.62 7.62
C GLN A 663 -22.32 21.21 7.67
N ALA A 664 -23.34 20.97 8.48
CA ALA A 664 -23.99 19.67 8.57
C ALA A 664 -25.43 19.80 9.06
N VAL A 665 -26.23 18.75 8.83
CA VAL A 665 -27.55 18.57 9.43
C VAL A 665 -27.50 17.34 10.35
N ILE A 666 -27.69 17.55 11.64
CA ILE A 666 -27.66 16.53 12.70
C ILE A 666 -29.11 16.18 13.08
N GLY A 667 -29.41 14.92 13.36
CA GLY A 667 -30.75 14.49 13.81
C GLY A 667 -31.88 14.77 12.81
N GLY A 668 -31.54 14.91 11.53
CA GLY A 668 -32.46 15.15 10.42
C GLY A 668 -32.94 16.59 10.24
N SER A 669 -32.74 17.49 11.20
CA SER A 669 -33.24 18.87 11.14
C SER A 669 -32.33 19.94 11.76
N SER A 670 -31.36 19.56 12.59
CA SER A 670 -30.58 20.52 13.36
C SER A 670 -29.38 21.00 12.56
N ALA A 671 -29.33 22.31 12.26
CA ALA A 671 -28.25 22.88 11.47
C ALA A 671 -27.00 23.11 12.33
N PHE A 672 -25.86 22.63 11.85
CA PHE A 672 -24.56 22.82 12.47
C PHE A 672 -23.63 23.57 11.50
N ASP A 673 -23.04 24.67 11.95
CA ASP A 673 -22.06 25.46 11.22
C ASP A 673 -20.82 25.65 12.12
N LEU A 674 -19.61 25.51 11.57
CA LEU A 674 -18.35 25.78 12.29
C LEU A 674 -17.33 26.40 11.34
N LYS A 675 -16.62 27.44 11.79
CA LYS A 675 -15.57 28.13 11.04
C LYS A 675 -14.41 28.53 11.95
N GLY A 676 -13.21 28.62 11.40
CA GLY A 676 -12.06 29.07 12.17
C GLY A 676 -10.71 28.75 11.56
N GLU A 677 -9.67 28.82 12.39
CA GLU A 677 -8.30 28.48 12.04
C GLU A 677 -7.75 27.36 12.93
N ILE A 678 -6.95 26.46 12.36
CA ILE A 678 -6.29 25.36 13.07
C ILE A 678 -4.83 25.25 12.66
N ALA A 679 -3.94 24.88 13.59
CA ALA A 679 -2.59 24.39 13.28
C ALA A 679 -2.39 23.06 14.02
N PRO A 680 -2.67 21.91 13.36
CA PRO A 680 -2.62 20.61 14.02
C PRO A 680 -1.22 20.01 14.10
N PHE A 681 -0.23 20.62 13.42
CA PHE A 681 1.15 20.16 13.39
C PHE A 681 2.08 21.20 14.03
N GLY A 682 2.99 20.77 14.91
CA GLY A 682 3.81 21.65 15.73
C GLY A 682 3.12 22.02 17.04
N GLU A 683 3.17 23.31 17.43
CA GLU A 683 2.40 23.81 18.57
C GLU A 683 0.91 23.85 18.21
N VAL A 684 0.09 23.11 18.96
CA VAL A 684 -1.35 23.00 18.70
C VAL A 684 -2.01 24.38 18.86
N TYR A 685 -2.60 24.86 17.77
CA TYR A 685 -3.41 26.09 17.75
C TYR A 685 -4.79 25.78 17.18
N ALA A 686 -5.82 26.38 17.77
CA ALA A 686 -7.17 26.37 17.24
C ALA A 686 -7.89 27.66 17.65
N ASP A 687 -8.64 28.26 16.74
CA ASP A 687 -9.56 29.36 17.02
C ASP A 687 -10.83 29.10 16.21
N LEU A 688 -11.84 28.56 16.88
CA LEU A 688 -13.00 27.91 16.26
C LEU A 688 -14.29 28.53 16.79
N ALA A 689 -15.12 29.05 15.91
CA ALA A 689 -16.46 29.53 16.20
C ALA A 689 -17.50 28.60 15.56
N GLY A 690 -18.41 28.04 16.36
CA GLY A 690 -19.45 27.12 15.89
C GLY A 690 -20.83 27.47 16.42
N GLU A 691 -21.85 27.05 15.68
CA GLU A 691 -23.25 27.20 16.05
C GLU A 691 -24.03 25.92 15.71
N LEU A 692 -24.82 25.45 16.66
CA LEU A 692 -25.84 24.41 16.49
C LEU A 692 -27.20 25.04 16.73
N ARG A 693 -28.17 24.81 15.84
CA ARG A 693 -29.55 25.31 15.96
C ARG A 693 -30.56 24.17 15.95
N ASP A 694 -31.68 24.37 16.65
CA ASP A 694 -32.85 23.50 16.65
C ASP A 694 -32.54 22.02 16.98
N PHE A 695 -31.62 21.78 17.92
CA PHE A 695 -31.27 20.44 18.36
C PHE A 695 -32.30 19.89 19.36
N LYS A 696 -32.92 18.76 19.05
CA LYS A 696 -33.98 18.17 19.88
C LYS A 696 -33.38 17.52 21.12
N LEU A 697 -33.61 18.11 22.29
CA LEU A 697 -33.06 17.61 23.56
C LEU A 697 -33.57 16.22 23.96
N THR A 698 -34.72 15.79 23.45
CA THR A 698 -35.26 14.45 23.72
C THR A 698 -34.35 13.32 23.19
N THR A 699 -33.51 13.61 22.18
CA THR A 699 -32.57 12.65 21.57
C THR A 699 -31.41 12.28 22.50
N VAL A 700 -31.03 13.15 23.45
CA VAL A 700 -29.91 12.92 24.36
C VAL A 700 -30.32 12.23 25.67
N ASN A 701 -31.59 11.86 25.83
CA ASN A 701 -32.07 11.09 26.99
C ASN A 701 -31.25 9.83 27.31
N PRO A 702 -30.71 9.06 26.33
CA PRO A 702 -29.80 7.95 26.63
C PRO A 702 -28.57 8.33 27.45
N TYR A 703 -28.11 9.59 27.35
CA TYR A 703 -27.04 10.14 28.19
C TYR A 703 -27.58 10.90 29.40
N ALA A 704 -28.66 11.67 29.24
CA ALA A 704 -29.20 12.51 30.31
C ALA A 704 -29.72 11.66 31.48
N ASP A 705 -30.48 10.60 31.21
CA ASP A 705 -31.05 9.78 32.27
C ASP A 705 -30.00 9.21 33.24
N PRO A 706 -28.94 8.50 32.80
CA PRO A 706 -27.92 7.99 33.71
C PRO A 706 -27.04 9.08 34.34
N LEU A 707 -26.85 10.23 33.68
CA LEU A 707 -25.94 11.28 34.15
C LEU A 707 -26.58 12.23 35.16
N ILE A 708 -27.84 12.63 34.92
CA ILE A 708 -28.53 13.63 35.74
C ILE A 708 -29.76 13.08 36.46
N ALA A 709 -30.24 11.87 36.15
CA ALA A 709 -31.46 11.26 36.71
C ALA A 709 -32.76 12.02 36.39
N TRP A 710 -32.78 12.71 35.25
CA TRP A 710 -33.93 13.42 34.69
C TRP A 710 -34.13 13.07 33.21
N ALA A 711 -35.39 12.99 32.79
CA ALA A 711 -35.79 12.85 31.39
C ALA A 711 -36.23 14.19 30.82
N LEU A 712 -35.68 14.54 29.68
CA LEU A 712 -36.05 15.71 28.88
C LEU A 712 -37.28 15.31 28.04
N LYS A 713 -38.45 15.87 28.37
CA LYS A 713 -39.73 15.56 27.69
C LYS A 713 -39.92 16.38 26.42
N THR A 714 -39.51 17.64 26.48
CA THR A 714 -39.51 18.60 25.37
C THR A 714 -38.24 19.44 25.44
N GLY A 715 -37.92 20.17 24.38
CA GLY A 715 -36.85 21.15 24.40
C GLY A 715 -36.08 21.23 23.08
N GLN A 716 -35.77 22.45 22.67
CA GLN A 716 -34.89 22.75 21.54
C GLN A 716 -33.65 23.47 22.06
N LEU A 717 -32.49 22.96 21.66
CA LEU A 717 -31.19 23.46 22.04
C LEU A 717 -30.57 24.20 20.85
N ALA A 718 -30.12 25.42 21.10
CA ALA A 718 -29.16 26.11 20.27
C ALA A 718 -27.89 26.37 21.11
N ILE A 719 -26.72 26.12 20.53
CA ILE A 719 -25.45 26.39 21.21
C ILE A 719 -24.56 27.18 20.26
N LYS A 720 -23.98 28.28 20.75
CA LYS A 720 -22.85 28.95 20.10
C LYS A 720 -21.60 28.70 20.92
N VAL A 721 -20.54 28.27 20.25
CA VAL A 721 -19.25 27.97 20.86
C VAL A 721 -18.15 28.81 20.24
N HIS A 722 -17.23 29.29 21.06
CA HIS A 722 -15.98 29.92 20.62
C HIS A 722 -14.81 29.32 21.39
N TYR A 723 -14.00 28.50 20.73
CA TYR A 723 -12.90 27.75 21.34
C TYR A 723 -11.56 28.24 20.81
N ARG A 724 -10.71 28.72 21.72
CA ARG A 724 -9.34 29.13 21.45
C ARG A 724 -8.36 28.26 22.21
N VAL A 725 -7.43 27.64 21.48
CA VAL A 725 -6.29 26.90 22.02
C VAL A 725 -5.02 27.58 21.56
N GLU A 726 -4.21 28.03 22.52
CA GLU A 726 -2.92 28.69 22.26
C GLU A 726 -1.98 28.41 23.45
N ARG A 727 -0.72 28.05 23.19
CA ARG A 727 0.28 27.76 24.24
C ARG A 727 -0.19 26.76 25.30
N ASN A 728 -0.83 25.67 24.86
CA ASN A 728 -1.43 24.63 25.71
C ASN A 728 -2.55 25.13 26.65
N GLN A 729 -3.09 26.34 26.45
CA GLN A 729 -4.22 26.88 27.19
C GLN A 729 -5.48 26.82 26.34
N LEU A 730 -6.56 26.28 26.89
CA LEU A 730 -7.91 26.32 26.32
C LEU A 730 -8.69 27.48 26.94
N THR A 731 -9.29 28.31 26.11
CA THR A 731 -10.34 29.27 26.47
C THR A 731 -11.56 28.98 25.62
N ALA A 732 -12.69 28.71 26.25
CA ALA A 732 -13.91 28.29 25.58
C ALA A 732 -15.12 29.04 26.15
N ASP A 733 -15.81 29.77 25.28
CA ASP A 733 -17.09 30.42 25.59
C ASP A 733 -18.21 29.58 24.98
N ASN A 734 -19.19 29.17 25.80
CA ASN A 734 -20.30 28.32 25.39
C ASN A 734 -21.61 29.00 25.74
N GLU A 735 -22.24 29.65 24.77
CA GLU A 735 -23.57 30.22 24.92
C GLU A 735 -24.61 29.15 24.61
N VAL A 736 -25.29 28.68 25.65
CA VAL A 736 -26.31 27.65 25.60
C VAL A 736 -27.68 28.31 25.67
N ILE A 737 -28.51 28.09 24.66
CA ILE A 737 -29.87 28.58 24.56
C ILE A 737 -30.79 27.37 24.49
N VAL A 738 -31.75 27.27 25.41
CA VAL A 738 -32.76 26.21 25.40
C VAL A 738 -34.14 26.84 25.36
N ARG A 739 -35.03 26.33 24.51
CA ARG A 739 -36.43 26.75 24.43
C ARG A 739 -37.36 25.58 24.72
N ASP A 740 -38.51 25.87 25.33
CA ASP A 740 -39.58 24.91 25.58
C ASP A 740 -39.13 23.65 26.35
N LEU A 741 -38.24 23.83 27.32
CA LEU A 741 -37.70 22.74 28.12
C LEU A 741 -38.70 22.28 29.19
N THR A 742 -39.12 21.02 29.11
CA THR A 742 -39.86 20.35 30.19
C THR A 742 -39.07 19.13 30.64
N VAL A 743 -38.90 18.99 31.96
CA VAL A 743 -38.13 17.91 32.58
C VAL A 743 -38.99 17.11 33.55
N ALA A 744 -38.71 15.82 33.71
CA ALA A 744 -39.33 14.97 34.73
C ALA A 744 -38.28 14.07 35.39
N PRO A 745 -38.33 13.87 36.72
CA PRO A 745 -37.38 13.00 37.40
C PRO A 745 -37.59 11.55 36.96
N THR A 746 -36.50 10.82 36.72
CA THR A 746 -36.55 9.40 36.34
C THR A 746 -36.22 8.46 37.49
N ARG A 747 -35.45 8.94 38.48
CA ARG A 747 -35.07 8.21 39.70
C ARG A 747 -35.16 9.14 40.91
N GLN A 748 -35.23 8.56 42.12
CA GLN A 748 -35.28 9.35 43.36
C GLN A 748 -33.97 10.07 43.71
N ASN A 749 -32.86 9.66 43.09
CA ASN A 749 -31.52 10.16 43.39
C ASN A 749 -31.11 11.25 42.39
N ASP A 750 -31.53 12.49 42.64
CA ASP A 750 -31.24 13.65 41.79
C ASP A 750 -29.75 14.05 41.87
N GLU A 751 -28.97 13.65 40.86
CA GLU A 751 -27.53 13.99 40.77
C GLU A 751 -27.30 15.49 40.55
N VAL A 752 -28.25 16.21 39.94
CA VAL A 752 -28.20 17.66 39.78
C VAL A 752 -28.29 18.34 41.15
N LYS A 753 -29.22 17.88 41.99
CA LYS A 753 -29.35 18.36 43.38
C LYS A 753 -28.07 18.12 44.17
N LYS A 754 -27.38 16.98 44.00
CA LYS A 754 -26.10 16.73 44.68
C LYS A 754 -24.98 17.67 44.24
N LYS A 755 -24.86 17.94 42.94
CA LYS A 755 -23.73 18.73 42.39
C LYS A 755 -23.96 20.24 42.44
N ILE A 756 -25.18 20.70 42.20
CA ILE A 756 -25.53 22.13 42.14
C ILE A 756 -26.22 22.60 43.43
N GLY A 757 -26.93 21.70 44.11
CA GLY A 757 -27.65 21.96 45.37
C GLY A 757 -29.17 22.07 45.20
N LEU A 758 -29.64 22.41 44.00
CA LEU A 758 -31.06 22.52 43.66
C LEU A 758 -31.51 21.41 42.70
N PRO A 759 -32.76 20.91 42.81
CA PRO A 759 -33.33 19.98 41.82
C PRO A 759 -33.40 20.62 40.44
N LEU A 760 -33.24 19.82 39.37
CA LEU A 760 -33.26 20.33 38.00
C LEU A 760 -34.55 21.07 37.66
N GLY A 761 -35.71 20.55 38.08
CA GLY A 761 -37.00 21.22 37.89
C GLY A 761 -37.03 22.64 38.47
N MET A 762 -36.37 22.85 39.61
CA MET A 762 -36.28 24.17 40.27
C MET A 762 -35.38 25.12 39.49
N ILE A 763 -34.23 24.60 39.03
CA ILE A 763 -33.28 25.36 38.22
C ILE A 763 -33.95 25.81 36.93
N VAL A 764 -34.67 24.91 36.26
CA VAL A 764 -35.43 25.23 35.05
C VAL A 764 -36.48 26.30 35.34
N ALA A 765 -37.31 26.12 36.37
CA ALA A 765 -38.37 27.09 36.70
C ALA A 765 -37.85 28.49 37.08
N LEU A 766 -36.67 28.58 37.69
CA LEU A 766 -36.05 29.86 38.09
C LEU A 766 -35.35 30.59 36.95
N ILE A 767 -34.81 29.86 35.96
CA ILE A 767 -34.00 30.42 34.88
C ILE A 767 -34.83 30.67 33.62
N THR A 768 -35.89 29.89 33.40
CA THR A 768 -36.78 30.09 32.26
C THR A 768 -37.42 31.48 32.31
N ASP A 769 -37.27 32.23 31.23
CA ASP A 769 -37.84 33.57 31.07
C ASP A 769 -39.30 33.54 30.57
N ALA A 770 -39.88 34.73 30.34
CA ALA A 770 -41.24 34.90 29.83
C ALA A 770 -41.49 34.30 28.44
N ASP A 771 -40.44 34.14 27.61
CA ASP A 771 -40.52 33.58 26.27
C ASP A 771 -40.26 32.04 26.26
N ASN A 772 -40.31 31.41 27.44
CA ASN A 772 -40.02 30.00 27.65
C ASN A 772 -38.59 29.61 27.23
N GLY A 773 -37.66 30.57 27.35
CA GLY A 773 -36.24 30.45 27.00
C GLY A 773 -35.32 30.39 28.22
N ILE A 774 -34.22 29.68 28.07
CA ILE A 774 -33.10 29.61 29.02
C ILE A 774 -31.85 30.01 28.25
N GLN A 775 -31.14 31.04 28.70
CA GLN A 775 -29.87 31.46 28.09
C GLN A 775 -28.77 31.48 29.15
N VAL A 776 -27.73 30.65 28.95
CA VAL A 776 -26.65 30.43 29.91
C VAL A 776 -25.31 30.48 29.18
N ASN A 777 -24.39 31.33 29.61
CA ASN A 777 -23.00 31.24 29.18
C ASN A 777 -22.20 30.36 30.15
N VAL A 778 -21.54 29.33 29.62
CA VAL A 778 -20.73 28.37 30.38
C VAL A 778 -19.26 28.51 29.94
N PRO A 779 -18.49 29.42 30.55
CA PRO A 779 -17.08 29.57 30.21
C PRO A 779 -16.27 28.38 30.74
N LEU A 780 -15.34 27.87 29.92
CA LEU A 780 -14.40 26.81 30.26
C LEU A 780 -12.99 27.28 29.92
N SER A 781 -12.11 27.33 30.93
CA SER A 781 -10.72 27.76 30.75
C SER A 781 -9.75 26.89 31.54
N GLY A 782 -8.58 26.60 30.99
CA GLY A 782 -7.51 25.88 31.69
C GLY A 782 -6.50 25.25 30.75
N GLU A 783 -5.46 24.64 31.32
CA GLU A 783 -4.47 23.89 30.54
C GLU A 783 -5.14 22.70 29.84
N LEU A 784 -4.85 22.52 28.55
CA LEU A 784 -5.54 21.57 27.69
C LEU A 784 -5.46 20.13 28.23
N ASP A 785 -4.32 19.74 28.81
CA ASP A 785 -4.12 18.39 29.35
C ASP A 785 -4.89 18.15 30.65
N HIS A 786 -4.98 19.16 31.52
CA HIS A 786 -5.80 19.09 32.73
C HIS A 786 -7.29 19.04 32.41
N VAL A 787 -7.74 19.86 31.45
CA VAL A 787 -9.14 19.84 31.00
C VAL A 787 -9.49 18.50 30.34
N LYS A 788 -8.58 17.90 29.57
CA LYS A 788 -8.79 16.54 29.01
C LYS A 788 -8.94 15.48 30.09
N ALA A 789 -8.10 15.50 31.13
CA ALA A 789 -8.14 14.51 32.20
C ALA A 789 -9.38 14.63 33.10
N GLY A 790 -9.90 15.84 33.30
CA GLY A 790 -11.00 16.15 34.23
C GLY A 790 -12.24 16.78 33.58
N MET A 791 -12.47 16.57 32.28
CA MET A 791 -13.50 17.27 31.50
C MET A 791 -14.88 17.29 32.17
N GLY A 792 -15.31 16.17 32.76
CA GLY A 792 -16.61 16.07 33.43
C GLY A 792 -16.74 17.02 34.64
N ASP A 793 -15.73 17.07 35.50
CA ASP A 793 -15.75 17.93 36.69
C ASP A 793 -15.57 19.41 36.33
N ALA A 794 -14.79 19.70 35.29
CA ALA A 794 -14.65 21.06 34.77
C ALA A 794 -15.99 21.59 34.23
N ILE A 795 -16.72 20.79 33.44
CA ILE A 795 -18.05 21.14 32.94
C ILE A 795 -19.03 21.34 34.12
N TRP A 796 -19.06 20.41 35.09
CA TRP A 796 -19.94 20.53 36.25
C TRP A 796 -19.67 21.79 37.08
N THR A 797 -18.40 22.15 37.24
CA THR A 797 -18.00 23.38 37.95
C THR A 797 -18.45 24.62 37.20
N ALA A 798 -18.25 24.65 35.88
CA ALA A 798 -18.69 25.77 35.04
C ALA A 798 -20.22 25.93 35.04
N VAL A 799 -20.97 24.83 34.92
CA VAL A 799 -22.44 24.82 35.00
C VAL A 799 -22.92 25.27 36.38
N LYS A 800 -22.32 24.76 37.47
CA LYS A 800 -22.65 25.17 38.83
C LYS A 800 -22.46 26.67 39.02
N ASN A 801 -21.32 27.23 38.57
CA ASN A 801 -21.04 28.65 38.65
C ASN A 801 -22.03 29.48 37.81
N ALA A 802 -22.35 29.03 36.60
CA ALA A 802 -23.31 29.70 35.72
C ALA A 802 -24.71 29.74 36.34
N VAL A 803 -25.23 28.59 36.81
CA VAL A 803 -26.53 28.50 37.50
C VAL A 803 -26.56 29.36 38.77
N THR A 804 -25.52 29.29 39.60
CA THR A 804 -25.42 30.08 40.84
C THR A 804 -25.46 31.58 40.55
N ASN A 805 -24.76 32.03 39.51
CA ASN A 805 -24.72 33.44 39.13
C ASN A 805 -26.07 33.92 38.60
N ILE A 806 -26.73 33.13 37.76
CA ILE A 806 -28.04 33.47 37.17
C ILE A 806 -29.12 33.52 38.24
N VAL A 807 -29.22 32.50 39.09
CA VAL A 807 -30.25 32.41 40.13
C VAL A 807 -30.03 33.44 41.24
N SER A 808 -28.77 33.71 41.62
CA SER A 808 -28.50 34.64 42.73
C SER A 808 -28.72 36.11 42.39
N ALA A 809 -28.64 36.52 41.13
CA ALA A 809 -28.76 37.93 40.74
C ALA A 809 -30.14 38.55 41.04
N PRO A 810 -31.27 37.96 40.60
CA PRO A 810 -32.60 38.47 40.92
C PRO A 810 -33.07 38.12 42.34
N PHE A 811 -32.51 37.08 42.97
CA PHE A 811 -32.99 36.60 44.28
C PHE A 811 -32.48 37.44 45.47
N ARG A 812 -31.32 38.09 45.35
CA ARG A 812 -30.69 38.87 46.43
C ARG A 812 -31.55 40.00 46.98
N SER A 813 -32.48 40.53 46.20
CA SER A 813 -33.33 41.64 46.64
C SER A 813 -34.52 41.15 47.47
N ILE A 814 -34.96 39.90 47.28
CA ILE A 814 -36.20 39.39 47.87
C ILE A 814 -36.00 38.36 48.99
N GLY A 815 -34.76 37.94 49.29
CA GLY A 815 -34.53 36.86 50.24
C GLY A 815 -33.07 36.49 50.49
N LYS A 816 -32.90 35.40 51.24
CA LYS A 816 -31.60 34.87 51.67
C LYS A 816 -31.28 33.55 50.96
N LEU A 817 -30.03 33.44 50.51
CA LEU A 817 -29.47 32.24 49.87
C LEU A 817 -28.56 31.50 50.86
N PHE A 818 -28.92 30.27 51.22
CA PHE A 818 -28.09 29.42 52.08
C PHE A 818 -27.09 28.64 51.23
N LYS A 819 -25.79 28.87 51.46
CA LYS A 819 -24.70 28.17 50.76
C LYS A 819 -24.02 27.17 51.70
N GLY A 820 -23.93 25.92 51.24
CA GLY A 820 -23.27 24.83 51.97
C GLY A 820 -21.73 24.91 51.99
N LYS A 821 -21.10 24.03 52.77
CA LYS A 821 -19.64 23.80 52.79
C LYS A 821 -19.19 23.24 51.43
N GLY A 822 -18.89 24.13 50.48
CA GLY A 822 -18.57 23.79 49.08
C GLY A 822 -19.26 24.67 48.04
N GLY A 823 -20.03 25.69 48.47
CA GLY A 823 -20.61 26.69 47.57
C GLY A 823 -21.81 26.22 46.74
N SER A 824 -22.41 25.08 47.08
CA SER A 824 -23.73 24.64 46.55
C SER A 824 -24.87 25.41 47.20
N LEU A 825 -25.94 25.68 46.43
CA LEU A 825 -27.17 26.29 46.98
C LEU A 825 -27.95 25.23 47.76
N GLU A 826 -28.06 25.37 49.07
CA GLU A 826 -28.79 24.40 49.91
C GLU A 826 -30.28 24.75 50.02
N ASP A 827 -30.60 26.05 50.12
CA ASP A 827 -31.97 26.51 50.24
C ASP A 827 -32.16 27.96 49.75
N LEU A 828 -33.38 28.25 49.30
CA LEU A 828 -33.83 29.55 48.77
C LEU A 828 -35.02 30.02 49.63
N GLN A 829 -34.78 30.97 50.53
CA GLN A 829 -35.83 31.51 51.39
C GLN A 829 -36.14 32.96 51.01
N VAL A 830 -37.39 33.24 50.65
CA VAL A 830 -37.88 34.61 50.41
C VAL A 830 -38.13 35.27 51.77
N ASP A 831 -37.71 36.52 51.93
CA ASP A 831 -37.91 37.25 53.18
C ASP A 831 -39.43 37.46 53.41
N PRO A 832 -39.92 37.20 54.65
CA PRO A 832 -41.34 37.26 54.95
C PRO A 832 -41.85 38.70 54.96
N VAL A 833 -43.15 38.87 54.72
CA VAL A 833 -43.82 40.18 54.83
C VAL A 833 -44.30 40.37 56.27
N THR A 834 -43.70 41.30 57.01
CA THR A 834 -44.06 41.56 58.41
C THR A 834 -45.18 42.60 58.54
N PHE A 835 -45.93 42.52 59.64
CA PHE A 835 -47.05 43.41 59.95
C PHE A 835 -46.92 43.94 61.37
N ALA A 836 -47.36 45.20 61.57
CA ALA A 836 -47.55 45.72 62.91
C ALA A 836 -48.60 44.89 63.69
N ALA A 837 -48.40 44.78 65.00
CA ALA A 837 -49.21 43.93 65.86
C ALA A 837 -50.71 44.24 65.76
N GLY A 838 -51.52 43.27 65.38
CA GLY A 838 -52.98 43.43 65.23
C GLY A 838 -53.45 44.26 64.01
N SER A 839 -52.54 44.64 63.09
CA SER A 839 -52.88 45.32 61.82
C SER A 839 -52.67 44.41 60.61
N ALA A 840 -53.44 44.68 59.56
CA ALA A 840 -53.28 44.09 58.22
C ALA A 840 -52.81 45.11 57.17
N ASP A 841 -52.48 46.34 57.60
CA ASP A 841 -51.96 47.37 56.72
C ASP A 841 -50.50 47.07 56.37
N VAL A 842 -50.17 47.15 55.08
CA VAL A 842 -48.81 46.94 54.59
C VAL A 842 -48.04 48.26 54.74
N ASP A 843 -46.97 48.24 55.52
CA ASP A 843 -46.08 49.39 55.70
C ASP A 843 -45.40 49.79 54.37
N PRO A 844 -45.02 51.07 54.15
CA PRO A 844 -44.29 51.48 52.95
C PRO A 844 -43.00 50.69 52.66
N GLU A 845 -42.26 50.22 53.68
CA GLU A 845 -41.08 49.36 53.46
C GLU A 845 -41.48 47.99 52.91
N MET A 846 -42.52 47.37 53.49
CA MET A 846 -43.04 46.09 53.00
C MET A 846 -43.71 46.20 51.62
N SER A 847 -44.26 47.37 51.29
CA SER A 847 -44.78 47.65 49.95
C SER A 847 -43.67 47.66 48.90
N LYS A 848 -42.49 48.22 49.23
CA LYS A 848 -41.30 48.15 48.34
C LYS A 848 -40.82 46.71 48.18
N HIS A 849 -40.75 45.95 49.27
CA HIS A 849 -40.39 44.53 49.23
C HIS A 849 -41.35 43.73 48.33
N LEU A 850 -42.66 43.94 48.46
CA LEU A 850 -43.66 43.30 47.60
C LEU A 850 -43.51 43.68 46.12
N ALA A 851 -43.09 44.90 45.80
CA ALA A 851 -42.76 45.30 44.43
C ALA A 851 -41.53 44.55 43.89
N GLU A 852 -40.50 44.32 44.72
CA GLU A 852 -39.34 43.50 44.35
C GLU A 852 -39.72 42.02 44.16
N VAL A 853 -40.56 41.45 45.04
CA VAL A 853 -41.12 40.09 44.90
C VAL A 853 -41.95 39.97 43.62
N ALA A 854 -42.80 40.95 43.31
CA ALA A 854 -43.54 40.97 42.06
C ALA A 854 -42.61 41.08 40.83
N GLY A 855 -41.56 41.91 40.92
CA GLY A 855 -40.52 42.02 39.90
C GLY A 855 -39.80 40.70 39.64
N PHE A 856 -39.52 39.92 40.70
CA PHE A 856 -38.99 38.56 40.58
C PHE A 856 -39.98 37.61 39.90
N LEU A 857 -41.25 37.57 40.35
CA LEU A 857 -42.27 36.69 39.77
C LEU A 857 -42.50 36.99 38.28
N LYS A 858 -42.49 38.26 37.87
CA LYS A 858 -42.60 38.64 36.44
C LYS A 858 -41.46 38.08 35.58
N LYS A 859 -40.25 37.98 36.13
CA LYS A 859 -39.06 37.44 35.43
C LYS A 859 -39.00 35.92 35.43
N ALA A 860 -39.57 35.26 36.44
CA ALA A 860 -39.60 33.80 36.57
C ALA A 860 -41.05 33.29 36.45
N PRO A 861 -41.64 33.22 35.24
CA PRO A 861 -43.07 32.91 35.03
C PRO A 861 -43.50 31.53 35.52
N MET A 862 -42.58 30.56 35.56
CA MET A 862 -42.84 29.18 35.98
C MET A 862 -42.96 29.04 37.51
N ILE A 863 -42.62 30.07 38.27
CA ILE A 863 -42.63 30.03 39.73
C ILE A 863 -44.00 30.42 40.30
N LYS A 864 -44.47 29.67 41.28
CA LYS A 864 -45.63 30.00 42.12
C LYS A 864 -45.16 30.34 43.53
N LEU A 865 -45.96 31.12 44.24
CA LEU A 865 -45.67 31.54 45.61
C LEU A 865 -46.81 31.11 46.53
N ALA A 866 -46.52 30.25 47.50
CA ALA A 866 -47.45 29.93 48.57
C ALA A 866 -47.36 30.99 49.67
N LEU A 867 -48.50 31.57 50.04
CA LEU A 867 -48.63 32.59 51.07
C LEU A 867 -49.05 31.94 52.40
N ALA A 868 -48.09 31.73 53.31
CA ALA A 868 -48.32 31.06 54.59
C ALA A 868 -48.42 32.09 55.73
N PRO A 869 -49.60 32.30 56.34
CA PRO A 869 -49.74 33.24 57.46
C PRO A 869 -49.15 32.68 58.76
N VAL A 870 -48.42 33.51 59.50
CA VAL A 870 -47.84 33.19 60.81
C VAL A 870 -48.27 34.26 61.81
N ALA A 871 -49.00 33.84 62.84
CA ALA A 871 -49.40 34.71 63.95
C ALA A 871 -48.23 34.90 64.94
N ALA A 872 -48.11 36.10 65.51
CA ALA A 872 -47.15 36.37 66.58
C ALA A 872 -47.84 36.54 67.95
N PRO A 873 -47.13 36.26 69.06
CA PRO A 873 -47.64 36.51 70.40
C PRO A 873 -48.12 37.96 70.61
N ARG A 874 -47.43 38.94 70.00
CA ARG A 874 -47.82 40.37 70.07
C ARG A 874 -49.14 40.70 69.37
N ASP A 875 -49.54 39.91 68.36
CA ASP A 875 -50.85 40.10 67.70
C ASP A 875 -51.98 39.77 68.67
N VAL A 876 -51.79 38.74 69.49
CA VAL A 876 -52.73 38.35 70.54
C VAL A 876 -52.93 39.48 71.53
N GLU A 877 -51.85 40.10 72.01
CA GLU A 877 -51.90 41.21 72.95
C GLU A 877 -52.58 42.45 72.35
N SER A 878 -52.23 42.82 71.11
CA SER A 878 -52.81 43.98 70.41
C SER A 878 -54.30 43.80 70.13
N LEU A 879 -54.73 42.64 69.65
CA LEU A 879 -56.14 42.36 69.37
C LEU A 879 -56.99 42.40 70.64
N LYS A 880 -56.50 41.83 71.75
CA LYS A 880 -57.16 41.97 73.07
C LYS A 880 -57.26 43.43 73.50
N ALA A 881 -56.18 44.19 73.31
CA ALA A 881 -56.15 45.61 73.64
C ALA A 881 -57.15 46.44 72.83
N GLN A 882 -57.28 46.19 71.54
CA GLN A 882 -58.22 46.86 70.64
C GLN A 882 -59.68 46.52 70.99
N GLU A 883 -59.98 45.25 71.24
CA GLU A 883 -61.35 44.80 71.56
C GLU A 883 -61.83 45.41 72.89
N VAL A 884 -60.98 45.39 73.92
CA VAL A 884 -61.26 46.05 75.20
C VAL A 884 -61.46 47.56 75.00
N THR A 885 -60.60 48.20 74.21
CA THR A 885 -60.70 49.65 73.94
C THR A 885 -61.98 50.01 73.18
N LEU A 886 -62.32 49.27 72.13
CA LEU A 886 -63.56 49.47 71.36
C LEU A 886 -64.81 49.23 72.22
N ARG A 887 -64.76 48.22 73.10
CA ARG A 887 -65.84 47.93 74.04
C ARG A 887 -66.03 49.05 75.05
N ILE A 888 -64.93 49.60 75.58
CA ILE A 888 -64.94 50.76 76.47
C ILE A 888 -65.45 52.02 75.74
N GLN A 889 -65.05 52.25 74.48
CA GLN A 889 -65.57 53.37 73.67
C GLN A 889 -67.06 53.22 73.35
N ARG A 890 -67.54 52.01 73.06
CA ARG A 890 -68.99 51.74 72.91
C ARG A 890 -69.71 52.05 74.21
N LEU A 891 -69.20 51.57 75.34
CA LEU A 891 -69.75 51.86 76.67
C LEU A 891 -69.77 53.37 76.97
N GLN A 892 -68.71 54.09 76.59
CA GLN A 892 -68.61 55.55 76.72
C GLN A 892 -69.70 56.25 75.92
N ASN A 893 -69.88 55.87 74.64
CA ASN A 893 -70.85 56.48 73.75
C ASN A 893 -72.30 56.14 74.14
N GLU A 894 -72.57 54.88 74.52
CA GLU A 894 -73.89 54.42 74.98
C GLU A 894 -74.31 55.10 76.28
N ARG A 895 -73.36 55.31 77.20
CA ARG A 895 -73.63 55.93 78.51
C ARG A 895 -73.32 57.43 78.57
N LYS A 896 -72.90 58.04 77.45
CA LYS A 896 -72.51 59.45 77.33
C LYS A 896 -71.53 59.90 78.42
N LEU A 897 -70.52 59.08 78.70
CA LEU A 897 -69.52 59.35 79.74
C LEU A 897 -68.55 60.46 79.29
N PRO A 898 -68.11 61.33 80.21
CA PRO A 898 -67.43 62.58 79.89
C PRO A 898 -66.07 62.37 79.23
N ASP A 899 -65.37 61.29 79.59
CA ASP A 899 -64.06 60.95 79.05
C ASP A 899 -63.86 59.42 79.04
N PHE A 900 -62.75 59.02 78.41
CA PHE A 900 -62.40 57.62 78.23
C PHE A 900 -62.05 56.96 79.58
N ASP A 901 -61.40 57.67 80.50
CA ASP A 901 -61.01 57.14 81.81
C ASP A 901 -62.22 56.81 82.69
N ALA A 902 -63.27 57.63 82.64
CA ALA A 902 -64.55 57.33 83.27
C ALA A 902 -65.22 56.08 82.69
N ALA A 903 -65.06 55.83 81.38
CA ALA A 903 -65.56 54.63 80.73
C ALA A 903 -64.72 53.38 81.07
N VAL A 904 -63.40 53.52 81.20
CA VAL A 904 -62.51 52.45 81.68
C VAL A 904 -62.89 52.03 83.11
N ALA A 905 -63.10 52.99 84.01
CA ALA A 905 -63.51 52.72 85.39
C ALA A 905 -64.89 52.04 85.47
N ALA A 906 -65.83 52.43 84.61
CA ALA A 906 -67.14 51.81 84.50
C ALA A 906 -67.05 50.36 83.97
N ALA A 907 -66.24 50.13 82.94
CA ALA A 907 -66.00 48.80 82.37
C ALA A 907 -65.30 47.87 83.36
N PHE A 908 -64.31 48.37 84.11
CA PHE A 908 -63.61 47.60 85.15
C PHE A 908 -64.56 47.10 86.24
N LYS A 909 -65.48 47.95 86.69
CA LYS A 909 -66.49 47.58 87.72
C LYS A 909 -67.50 46.55 87.22
N GLU A 910 -67.83 46.57 85.93
CA GLU A 910 -68.80 45.66 85.31
C GLU A 910 -68.20 44.28 85.00
N GLN A 911 -66.96 44.26 84.52
CA GLN A 911 -66.30 43.01 84.11
C GLN A 911 -65.53 42.33 85.26
N LEU A 912 -65.09 43.08 86.27
CA LEU A 912 -64.32 42.57 87.41
C LEU A 912 -64.94 42.97 88.76
N PRO A 913 -66.20 42.57 89.05
CA PRO A 913 -66.86 42.90 90.32
C PRO A 913 -66.17 42.15 91.47
N GLY A 914 -65.28 42.83 92.20
CA GLY A 914 -64.57 42.29 93.36
C GLY A 914 -63.04 42.42 93.31
N VAL A 915 -62.47 42.94 92.22
CA VAL A 915 -61.04 43.28 92.14
C VAL A 915 -60.85 44.72 92.64
N THR A 916 -59.92 44.95 93.57
CA THR A 916 -59.61 46.29 94.08
C THR A 916 -59.10 47.17 92.94
N PRO A 917 -59.73 48.31 92.65
CA PRO A 917 -59.36 49.13 91.49
C PRO A 917 -57.99 49.78 91.70
N PRO A 918 -57.03 49.59 90.77
CA PRO A 918 -55.79 50.35 90.77
C PRO A 918 -56.03 51.87 90.66
N LYS A 919 -55.02 52.67 91.04
CA LYS A 919 -55.18 54.13 91.26
C LYS A 919 -55.14 54.95 89.96
N SER A 920 -54.70 54.39 88.84
CA SER A 920 -54.62 55.08 87.55
C SER A 920 -55.54 54.44 86.50
N GLY A 921 -56.05 55.26 85.56
CA GLY A 921 -56.84 54.79 84.43
C GLY A 921 -56.09 53.81 83.53
N GLU A 922 -54.76 53.94 83.42
CA GLU A 922 -53.90 53.05 82.65
C GLU A 922 -53.77 51.65 83.27
N GLU A 923 -53.63 51.55 84.60
CA GLU A 923 -53.54 50.26 85.30
C GLU A 923 -54.87 49.50 85.28
N LEU A 924 -56.00 50.22 85.33
CA LEU A 924 -57.34 49.65 85.17
C LEU A 924 -57.54 49.05 83.76
N LEU A 925 -57.09 49.78 82.74
CA LEU A 925 -57.15 49.34 81.35
C LEU A 925 -56.24 48.12 81.10
N ALA A 926 -55.04 48.09 81.69
CA ALA A 926 -54.12 46.98 81.56
C ALA A 926 -54.69 45.67 82.13
N ALA A 927 -55.31 45.72 83.32
CA ALA A 927 -55.92 44.55 83.95
C ALA A 927 -57.13 43.99 83.19
N LEU A 928 -57.88 44.83 82.46
CA LEU A 928 -58.95 44.39 81.56
C LEU A 928 -58.38 43.67 80.33
N ARG A 929 -57.28 44.17 79.76
CA ARG A 929 -56.63 43.60 78.56
C ARG A 929 -56.02 42.22 78.82
N GLU A 930 -55.41 42.01 79.99
CA GLU A 930 -54.76 40.74 80.35
C GLU A 930 -55.75 39.57 80.42
N ARG A 931 -56.99 39.84 80.86
CA ARG A 931 -58.04 38.82 81.11
C ARG A 931 -59.03 38.64 79.97
N GLU A 932 -58.87 39.36 78.86
CA GLU A 932 -59.73 39.22 77.68
C GLU A 932 -59.46 37.87 76.98
N PRO A 933 -60.50 37.06 76.69
CA PRO A 933 -60.34 35.83 75.92
C PRO A 933 -60.02 36.15 74.46
N LEU A 934 -59.00 35.49 73.88
CA LEU A 934 -58.72 35.63 72.45
C LEU A 934 -59.79 34.85 71.66
N SER A 935 -60.50 35.52 70.77
CA SER A 935 -61.37 34.85 69.81
C SER A 935 -60.54 34.27 68.66
N GLU A 936 -60.54 32.95 68.50
CA GLU A 936 -59.91 32.28 67.35
C GLU A 936 -60.43 32.85 66.02
N ALA A 937 -61.72 33.22 65.96
CA ALA A 937 -62.31 33.84 64.77
C ALA A 937 -61.67 35.20 64.43
N ARG A 938 -61.27 36.00 65.42
CA ARG A 938 -60.61 37.31 65.20
C ARG A 938 -59.15 37.15 64.77
N MET A 939 -58.46 36.13 65.29
CA MET A 939 -57.12 35.80 64.83
C MET A 939 -57.16 35.30 63.38
N SER A 940 -58.07 34.38 63.05
CA SER A 940 -58.27 33.92 61.67
C SER A 940 -58.66 35.06 60.74
N GLU A 941 -59.55 35.97 61.15
CA GLU A 941 -59.92 37.16 60.38
C GLU A 941 -58.70 38.07 60.12
N LEU A 942 -57.84 38.30 61.13
CA LEU A 942 -56.62 39.08 60.96
C LEU A 942 -55.65 38.42 59.96
N LEU A 943 -55.44 37.11 60.07
CA LEU A 943 -54.54 36.37 59.17
C LEU A 943 -55.09 36.34 57.74
N GLU A 944 -56.39 36.10 57.56
CA GLU A 944 -57.05 36.18 56.24
C GLU A 944 -56.91 37.58 55.64
N ARG A 945 -57.11 38.64 56.44
CA ARG A 945 -56.93 40.02 55.98
C ARG A 945 -55.49 40.33 55.60
N ARG A 946 -54.48 39.80 56.32
CA ARG A 946 -53.06 39.96 55.96
C ARG A 946 -52.73 39.22 54.66
N VAL A 947 -53.19 37.98 54.50
CA VAL A 947 -53.01 37.23 53.24
C VAL A 947 -53.71 37.96 52.09
N ALA A 948 -54.93 38.46 52.30
CA ALA A 948 -55.66 39.24 51.32
C ALA A 948 -54.94 40.55 50.97
N ALA A 949 -54.35 41.25 51.95
CA ALA A 949 -53.57 42.48 51.72
C ALA A 949 -52.32 42.21 50.88
N VAL A 950 -51.55 41.17 51.18
CA VAL A 950 -50.38 40.76 50.37
C VAL A 950 -50.82 40.33 48.96
N ARG A 951 -51.87 39.52 48.86
CA ARG A 951 -52.40 39.05 47.59
C ARG A 951 -52.91 40.21 46.73
N ASP A 952 -53.66 41.15 47.31
CA ASP A 952 -54.16 42.33 46.61
C ASP A 952 -53.02 43.26 46.19
N ALA A 953 -52.00 43.44 47.02
CA ALA A 953 -50.81 44.21 46.65
C ALA A 953 -50.11 43.59 45.43
N LEU A 954 -49.86 42.28 45.43
CA LEU A 954 -49.21 41.59 44.32
C LEU A 954 -50.09 41.54 43.05
N VAL A 955 -51.39 41.31 43.18
CA VAL A 955 -52.30 41.13 42.03
C VAL A 955 -52.79 42.47 41.48
N LYS A 956 -53.38 43.32 42.31
CA LYS A 956 -54.04 44.56 41.87
C LYS A 956 -53.05 45.70 41.63
N THR A 957 -52.02 45.81 42.47
CA THR A 957 -51.06 46.92 42.38
C THR A 957 -49.91 46.56 41.43
N GLU A 958 -49.34 45.38 41.61
CA GLU A 958 -48.16 44.96 40.84
C GLU A 958 -48.49 44.11 39.61
N GLY A 959 -49.73 43.65 39.42
CA GLY A 959 -50.14 42.93 38.22
C GLY A 959 -49.64 41.48 38.11
N VAL A 960 -49.36 40.81 39.23
CA VAL A 960 -49.04 39.38 39.26
C VAL A 960 -50.33 38.56 39.03
N PRO A 961 -50.33 37.54 38.15
CA PRO A 961 -51.51 36.69 37.95
C PRO A 961 -51.93 35.95 39.23
N ALA A 962 -53.23 35.94 39.52
CA ALA A 962 -53.76 35.43 40.79
C ALA A 962 -53.55 33.91 40.97
N GLU A 963 -53.49 33.16 39.87
CA GLU A 963 -53.20 31.72 39.83
C GLU A 963 -51.77 31.35 40.25
N ARG A 964 -50.87 32.33 40.31
CA ARG A 964 -49.48 32.13 40.75
C ARG A 964 -49.30 32.29 42.26
N LEU A 965 -50.34 32.73 42.96
CA LEU A 965 -50.35 32.88 44.41
C LEU A 965 -51.21 31.76 45.01
N LEU A 966 -50.55 30.79 45.62
CA LEU A 966 -51.18 29.62 46.22
C LEU A 966 -51.48 29.89 47.70
N PRO A 967 -52.55 29.29 48.27
CA PRO A 967 -52.74 29.28 49.70
C PRO A 967 -51.62 28.45 50.37
N GLY A 968 -50.90 29.05 51.32
CA GLY A 968 -49.88 28.37 52.10
C GLY A 968 -50.42 27.94 53.47
N THR A 969 -49.81 26.90 54.05
CA THR A 969 -50.11 26.46 55.42
C THR A 969 -48.98 26.92 56.34
N ALA A 970 -49.31 27.42 57.53
CA ALA A 970 -48.32 27.82 58.51
C ALA A 970 -47.38 26.65 58.85
N PRO A 971 -46.05 26.85 58.92
CA PRO A 971 -45.14 25.79 59.34
C PRO A 971 -45.44 25.34 60.78
N ALA A 972 -45.29 24.04 61.05
CA ALA A 972 -45.42 23.50 62.40
C ALA A 972 -44.36 24.16 63.31
N SER A 973 -44.81 24.72 64.44
CA SER A 973 -44.04 25.48 65.44
C SER A 973 -42.53 25.18 65.44
N SER A 974 -41.73 26.10 64.90
CA SER A 974 -40.30 26.14 65.13
C SER A 974 -40.01 26.62 66.55
N SER A 975 -38.91 26.17 67.15
CA SER A 975 -38.49 26.52 68.52
C SER A 975 -38.18 28.02 68.75
N ASP A 976 -38.15 28.82 67.68
CA ASP A 976 -38.14 30.28 67.72
C ASP A 976 -39.54 30.80 67.37
N GLU A 977 -40.33 31.17 68.39
CA GLU A 977 -41.58 31.89 68.16
C GLU A 977 -41.27 33.29 67.61
N PRO A 978 -41.87 33.70 66.48
CA PRO A 978 -41.54 34.95 65.84
C PRO A 978 -42.07 36.16 66.62
N ALA A 979 -41.24 37.20 66.74
CA ALA A 979 -41.57 38.41 67.48
C ALA A 979 -42.67 39.28 66.83
N GLU A 980 -42.89 39.14 65.52
CA GLU A 980 -43.84 39.92 64.72
C GLU A 980 -44.68 39.02 63.81
N GLY A 981 -45.94 39.40 63.60
CA GLY A 981 -46.86 38.67 62.73
C GLY A 981 -46.45 38.84 61.28
N ARG A 982 -46.49 37.77 60.48
CA ARG A 982 -45.91 37.79 59.13
C ARG A 982 -46.60 36.84 58.16
N ILE A 983 -46.42 37.09 56.87
CA ILE A 983 -46.71 36.13 55.80
C ILE A 983 -45.39 35.59 55.28
N GLU A 984 -45.18 34.28 55.43
CA GLU A 984 -44.06 33.58 54.82
C GLU A 984 -44.37 33.31 53.35
N LEU A 985 -43.36 33.56 52.52
CA LEU A 985 -43.43 33.44 51.07
C LEU A 985 -42.63 32.21 50.66
N GLN A 986 -43.32 31.13 50.29
CA GLN A 986 -42.69 29.85 49.94
C GLN A 986 -42.75 29.61 48.42
N ILE A 987 -41.62 29.23 47.83
CA ILE A 987 -41.51 29.04 46.38
C ILE A 987 -41.98 27.64 46.01
N GLU A 988 -42.90 27.55 45.06
CA GLU A 988 -43.45 26.29 44.54
C GLU A 988 -43.30 26.23 43.01
N GLN A 989 -43.18 25.01 42.46
CA GLN A 989 -43.11 24.73 41.02
C GLN A 989 -44.51 24.50 40.40
#